data_AF-A0AAE1Q4X6-F1
#
_entry.id   AF-A0AAE1Q4X6-F1
#
_cell.length_a   1.000
_cell.length_b   1.000
_cell.length_c   1.000
_cell.angle_alpha   90.00
_cell.angle_beta   90.00
_cell.angle_gamma   90.00
#
_symmetry.space_group_name_H-M   'P 1'
#
loop_
_entity.id
_entity.type
_entity.pdbx_description
1 polymer ?
#
loop_
_entity_poly.entity_id
_entity_poly.type
_entity_poly.pdbx_seq_one_letter_code
_entity_poly.pdbx_strand_id
1 'polypeptide(L)'
;MPGEDVLLRCVVNQQFSSVQWAKDGFVLGFDREVAGYPRYQYQGDGEQGEHHLTIKGVTLQDDGEYQCQVAPTLTTPAVWASANLTVMVAPFSIRMSVVGAEGVRGRSGGARGGGEGGRTGQQRKTKSREEKRRGGRVVGNPVLYTEAGGSPYAAEGGGSPESYIAEGNPYTKGGTEKKSNPYTNIGGGEDGVVGSVVAVRAGQRLGLQCVVTRARPPARVAWYRGGFRISQESHREEVWSSEVPEDVEQESVGSSMEWWNVRSQLVMVVTVADNTQQYSCRALHPAALHHHSSPTSTLVASLTLNVLRYRTGEALKEGERRVLTCLVVGGNPRPRVTWYRHGRPINPSSSSSIPQPQALNHQMLQPQALEPYSSTSPSSSSSSSSSSSSSSSSSSSSFSSSTSSIPQPPTTRWNEDGGVRVEQEVRACREEDRAVYECRVTSPLLISPLTTNVTLSIHYAPTDVMVTGPSVVVAGDLLTLTCTSTPANPPPSLIWTLQDVRVSDDVRQVVSQDVVGGWVVTSRLSHLLSGSLPAEEAIVKCSALHLATTPTPTTAVHTFSIVRRPGSPVLVVEDSDGVVLEEMVVAAGDTLRFSCGSDGGSPLPIVTLDKNGEALKTRVMTGSNGVTKVWTKMVVVSSDNGAQVRCNVTSPATPILPPLTATITLQVSFPAEDVRAWAVPERVKEGQSATLLCQTSSSRPPSELTRHSTSPTALQGIIATVTHIQAQYGGVSTR
;
A
#
# COMPACT_ATOMS: atom_id res chain seq x y z
N MET A 1 -0.07 68.49 -32.94
CA MET A 1 -1.32 67.78 -32.65
C MET A 1 -2.48 68.53 -33.31
N PRO A 2 -3.64 67.90 -33.56
CA PRO A 2 -4.80 68.61 -34.08
C PRO A 2 -5.14 69.84 -33.23
N GLY A 3 -5.40 70.98 -33.88
CA GLY A 3 -5.65 72.27 -33.24
C GLY A 3 -4.42 73.11 -32.88
N GLU A 4 -3.19 72.58 -33.00
CA GLU A 4 -1.96 73.36 -32.80
C GLU A 4 -1.55 74.10 -34.09
N ASP A 5 -0.80 75.19 -33.95
CA ASP A 5 -0.17 75.89 -35.07
C ASP A 5 1.19 75.28 -35.42
N VAL A 6 1.51 75.15 -36.71
CA VAL A 6 2.81 74.64 -37.20
C VAL A 6 3.48 75.67 -38.11
N LEU A 7 4.78 75.88 -37.94
CA LEU A 7 5.62 76.74 -38.77
C LEU A 7 6.63 75.91 -39.57
N LEU A 8 6.41 75.78 -40.87
CA LEU A 8 7.37 75.21 -41.81
C LEU A 8 8.33 76.30 -42.28
N ARG A 9 9.61 76.20 -41.94
CA ARG A 9 10.61 77.23 -42.28
C ARG A 9 11.23 76.95 -43.64
N CYS A 10 11.21 77.97 -44.51
CA CYS A 10 12.02 78.03 -45.71
C CYS A 10 12.77 79.37 -45.79
N VAL A 11 14.05 79.30 -46.13
CA VAL A 11 14.94 80.45 -46.33
C VAL A 11 15.71 80.20 -47.64
N VAL A 12 15.68 81.18 -48.54
CA VAL A 12 16.34 81.12 -49.84
C VAL A 12 17.43 82.19 -49.89
N ASN A 13 18.66 81.77 -49.63
CA ASN A 13 19.82 82.66 -49.69
C ASN A 13 20.08 83.08 -51.15
N GLN A 14 20.26 84.39 -51.39
CA GLN A 14 20.49 84.97 -52.73
C GLN A 14 19.36 84.64 -53.72
N GLN A 15 18.12 84.96 -53.34
CA GLN A 15 16.95 84.74 -54.17
C GLN A 15 16.95 85.64 -55.42
N PHE A 16 16.82 85.03 -56.61
CA PHE A 16 16.70 85.73 -57.91
C PHE A 16 15.42 85.34 -58.69
N SER A 17 14.55 84.51 -58.11
CA SER A 17 13.31 84.02 -58.73
C SER A 17 12.21 83.80 -57.68
N SER A 18 10.98 83.58 -58.14
CA SER A 18 9.83 83.37 -57.26
C SER A 18 9.92 82.04 -56.50
N VAL A 19 9.48 82.07 -55.24
CA VAL A 19 9.44 80.92 -54.33
C VAL A 19 7.98 80.60 -54.03
N GLN A 20 7.63 79.31 -54.00
CA GLN A 20 6.31 78.82 -53.63
C GLN A 20 6.42 77.60 -52.74
N TRP A 21 5.41 77.34 -51.93
CA TRP A 21 5.20 76.02 -51.35
C TRP A 21 4.35 75.13 -52.26
N ALA A 22 4.57 73.82 -52.17
CA ALA A 22 3.66 72.79 -52.66
C ALA A 22 3.31 71.83 -51.51
N LYS A 23 2.09 71.28 -51.50
CA LYS A 23 1.65 70.20 -50.60
C LYS A 23 1.28 68.98 -51.46
N ASP A 24 1.86 67.82 -51.16
CA ASP A 24 1.61 66.53 -51.83
C ASP A 24 1.70 66.62 -53.38
N GLY A 25 2.65 67.43 -53.87
CA GLY A 25 2.85 67.71 -55.30
C GLY A 25 1.97 68.82 -55.90
N PHE A 26 0.96 69.32 -55.18
CA PHE A 26 0.13 70.44 -55.61
C PHE A 26 0.74 71.78 -55.16
N VAL A 27 1.06 72.65 -56.12
CA VAL A 27 1.61 73.98 -55.85
C VAL A 27 0.56 74.90 -55.22
N LEU A 28 0.93 75.59 -54.15
CA LEU A 28 0.08 76.53 -53.40
C LEU A 28 0.13 77.96 -54.00
N GLY A 29 1.00 78.19 -54.97
CA GLY A 29 1.19 79.48 -55.65
C GLY A 29 2.34 80.32 -55.08
N PHE A 30 2.76 81.29 -55.89
CA PHE A 30 3.82 82.26 -55.58
C PHE A 30 3.32 83.49 -54.80
N ASP A 31 2.01 83.65 -54.64
CA ASP A 31 1.43 84.71 -53.83
C ASP A 31 1.61 84.39 -52.33
N ARG A 32 1.77 85.43 -51.51
CA ARG A 32 1.83 85.30 -50.05
C ARG A 32 0.44 85.13 -49.43
N GLU A 33 -0.62 85.43 -50.18
CA GLU A 33 -2.00 85.03 -49.85
C GLU A 33 -2.34 83.67 -50.51
N VAL A 34 -2.47 82.61 -49.70
CA VAL A 34 -2.75 81.26 -50.21
C VAL A 34 -4.24 81.07 -50.52
N ALA A 35 -4.62 81.42 -51.75
CA ALA A 35 -5.99 81.28 -52.23
C ALA A 35 -6.54 79.85 -52.05
N GLY A 36 -7.73 79.73 -51.47
CA GLY A 36 -8.39 78.44 -51.17
C GLY A 36 -7.97 77.79 -49.84
N TYR A 37 -6.89 78.23 -49.20
CA TYR A 37 -6.39 77.66 -47.94
C TYR A 37 -6.34 78.73 -46.82
N PRO A 38 -7.48 79.17 -46.26
CA PRO A 38 -7.53 80.31 -45.32
C PRO A 38 -6.78 80.11 -44.00
N ARG A 39 -6.37 78.87 -43.69
CA ARG A 39 -5.53 78.53 -42.52
C ARG A 39 -4.03 78.66 -42.79
N TYR A 40 -3.62 78.84 -44.05
CA TYR A 40 -2.23 78.80 -44.50
C TYR A 40 -1.74 80.24 -44.70
N GLN A 41 -0.69 80.63 -43.99
CA GLN A 41 -0.23 82.01 -43.90
C GLN A 41 1.29 82.07 -44.10
N TYR A 42 1.76 82.82 -45.10
CA TYR A 42 3.20 83.08 -45.23
C TYR A 42 3.69 84.00 -44.11
N GLN A 43 4.89 83.72 -43.59
CA GLN A 43 5.57 84.48 -42.55
C GLN A 43 7.06 84.70 -42.92
N GLY A 44 7.64 85.79 -42.42
CA GLY A 44 9.00 86.24 -42.74
C GLY A 44 9.01 87.34 -43.81
N ASP A 45 10.18 87.93 -44.06
CA ASP A 45 10.38 88.91 -45.14
C ASP A 45 10.78 88.22 -46.47
N GLY A 46 9.89 88.29 -47.46
CA GLY A 46 10.09 87.67 -48.76
C GLY A 46 11.20 88.32 -49.60
N GLU A 47 11.48 89.61 -49.40
CA GLU A 47 12.59 90.33 -50.04
C GLU A 47 13.95 89.90 -49.48
N GLN A 48 13.97 89.38 -48.24
CA GLN A 48 15.16 88.81 -47.59
C GLN A 48 15.28 87.29 -47.80
N GLY A 49 14.38 86.68 -48.59
CA GLY A 49 14.38 85.25 -48.87
C GLY A 49 13.65 84.38 -47.83
N GLU A 50 12.93 84.97 -46.88
CA GLU A 50 12.17 84.21 -45.87
C GLU A 50 10.75 83.91 -46.35
N HIS A 51 10.49 82.64 -46.63
CA HIS A 51 9.21 82.14 -47.13
C HIS A 51 8.66 81.04 -46.22
N HIS A 52 8.50 81.34 -44.93
CA HIS A 52 7.97 80.36 -43.99
C HIS A 52 6.46 80.20 -44.18
N LEU A 53 5.95 78.97 -44.06
CA LEU A 53 4.51 78.67 -44.11
C LEU A 53 4.00 78.33 -42.71
N THR A 54 3.11 79.15 -42.19
CA THR A 54 2.37 78.88 -40.94
C THR A 54 1.03 78.23 -41.30
N ILE A 55 0.75 77.08 -40.69
CA ILE A 55 -0.55 76.41 -40.78
C ILE A 55 -1.25 76.60 -39.44
N LYS A 56 -2.36 77.34 -39.44
CA LYS A 56 -3.15 77.69 -38.26
C LYS A 56 -4.15 76.58 -37.92
N GLY A 57 -4.16 76.15 -36.66
CA GLY A 57 -5.07 75.11 -36.16
C GLY A 57 -5.06 73.85 -37.04
N VAL A 58 -3.92 73.17 -37.09
CA VAL A 58 -3.65 71.99 -37.92
C VAL A 58 -4.75 70.92 -37.77
N THR A 59 -5.24 70.37 -38.87
CA THR A 59 -6.18 69.25 -38.91
C THR A 59 -5.51 68.01 -39.51
N LEU A 60 -6.19 66.87 -39.47
CA LEU A 60 -5.71 65.62 -40.06
C LEU A 60 -5.42 65.72 -41.58
N GLN A 61 -6.05 66.68 -42.28
CA GLN A 61 -5.83 66.94 -43.71
C GLN A 61 -4.49 67.63 -44.03
N ASP A 62 -3.89 68.30 -43.05
CA ASP A 62 -2.60 68.99 -43.21
C ASP A 62 -1.41 68.03 -43.09
N ASP A 63 -1.66 66.75 -42.81
CA ASP A 63 -0.64 65.71 -42.90
C ASP A 63 -0.22 65.52 -44.38
N GLY A 64 1.09 65.43 -44.65
CA GLY A 64 1.61 65.32 -46.02
C GLY A 64 3.03 65.86 -46.23
N GLU A 65 3.53 65.71 -47.46
CA GLU A 65 4.81 66.27 -47.88
C GLU A 65 4.64 67.72 -48.35
N TYR A 66 5.38 68.63 -47.73
CA TYR A 66 5.47 70.03 -48.12
C TYR A 66 6.83 70.29 -48.78
N GLN A 67 6.83 70.98 -49.92
CA GLN A 67 8.06 71.34 -50.63
C GLN A 67 8.14 72.84 -50.80
N CYS A 68 9.20 73.47 -50.28
CA CYS A 68 9.52 74.84 -50.66
C CYS A 68 10.30 74.79 -51.98
N GLN A 69 9.74 75.36 -53.04
CA GLN A 69 10.24 75.27 -54.41
C GLN A 69 10.62 76.66 -54.94
N VAL A 70 11.82 76.77 -55.50
CA VAL A 70 12.39 77.98 -56.11
C VAL A 70 12.32 77.81 -57.64
N ALA A 71 11.69 78.75 -58.32
CA ALA A 71 11.52 78.70 -59.77
C ALA A 71 12.86 78.76 -60.53
N PRO A 72 13.01 78.06 -61.66
CA PRO A 72 14.24 78.10 -62.46
C PRO A 72 14.46 79.49 -63.07
N THR A 73 15.72 79.85 -63.31
CA THR A 73 16.13 81.04 -64.06
C THR A 73 16.85 80.64 -65.35
N LEU A 74 17.26 81.61 -66.17
CA LEU A 74 18.12 81.37 -67.34
C LEU A 74 19.49 80.75 -66.97
N THR A 75 19.91 80.82 -65.71
CA THR A 75 21.24 80.37 -65.24
C THR A 75 21.19 79.32 -64.13
N THR A 76 20.03 79.06 -63.51
CA THR A 76 19.88 78.11 -62.41
C THR A 76 18.67 77.18 -62.62
N PRO A 77 18.81 75.87 -62.38
CA PRO A 77 17.67 74.95 -62.40
C PRO A 77 16.71 75.24 -61.23
N ALA A 78 15.53 74.63 -61.26
CA ALA A 78 14.61 74.65 -60.13
C ALA A 78 15.24 73.90 -58.94
N VAL A 79 15.08 74.44 -57.73
CA VAL A 79 15.60 73.86 -56.49
C VAL A 79 14.46 73.75 -55.49
N TRP A 80 14.40 72.65 -54.74
CA TRP A 80 13.37 72.46 -53.71
C TRP A 80 13.92 71.78 -52.46
N ALA A 81 13.24 72.01 -51.34
CA ALA A 81 13.48 71.36 -50.07
C ALA A 81 12.18 70.79 -49.51
N SER A 82 12.16 69.49 -49.19
CA SER A 82 11.01 68.79 -48.62
C SER A 82 11.00 68.85 -47.08
N ALA A 83 9.80 68.99 -46.51
CA ALA A 83 9.48 68.84 -45.11
C ALA A 83 8.21 67.97 -45.00
N ASN A 84 8.21 66.94 -44.17
CA ASN A 84 7.04 66.08 -43.97
C ASN A 84 6.33 66.46 -42.66
N LEU A 85 5.05 66.82 -42.74
CA LEU A 85 4.23 67.16 -41.59
C LEU A 85 3.38 65.96 -41.19
N THR A 86 3.68 65.36 -40.03
CA THR A 86 2.85 64.28 -39.45
C THR A 86 1.98 64.79 -38.32
N VAL A 87 0.66 64.70 -38.48
CA VAL A 87 -0.34 65.12 -37.49
C VAL A 87 -0.59 63.97 -36.53
N MET A 88 -0.04 64.09 -35.32
CA MET A 88 -0.05 63.00 -34.34
C MET A 88 -1.40 62.87 -33.61
N VAL A 89 -1.90 61.63 -33.47
CA VAL A 89 -3.14 61.27 -32.78
C VAL A 89 -2.85 60.23 -31.69
N ALA A 90 -3.29 60.53 -30.46
CA ALA A 90 -3.13 59.64 -29.31
C ALA A 90 -3.89 58.31 -29.49
N PRO A 91 -3.42 57.20 -28.89
CA PRO A 91 -4.09 55.89 -28.99
C PRO A 91 -5.51 55.92 -28.41
N PHE A 92 -6.48 55.40 -29.17
CA PHE A 92 -7.89 55.36 -28.77
C PHE A 92 -8.19 54.40 -27.61
N SER A 93 -7.63 53.19 -27.64
CA SER A 93 -7.85 52.20 -26.57
C SER A 93 -6.58 51.46 -26.19
N ILE A 94 -6.52 51.03 -24.93
CA ILE A 94 -5.50 50.11 -24.42
C ILE A 94 -6.20 49.04 -23.57
N ARG A 95 -6.11 47.78 -24.01
CA ARG A 95 -6.71 46.62 -23.33
C ARG A 95 -5.67 45.57 -23.01
N MET A 96 -5.80 44.94 -21.85
CA MET A 96 -4.91 43.87 -21.40
C MET A 96 -5.71 42.59 -21.15
N SER A 97 -5.20 41.46 -21.62
CA SER A 97 -5.84 40.15 -21.49
C SER A 97 -4.82 39.04 -21.22
N VAL A 98 -5.31 37.90 -20.70
CA VAL A 98 -4.52 36.68 -20.52
C VAL A 98 -4.53 35.89 -21.82
N VAL A 99 -3.38 35.35 -22.22
CA VAL A 99 -3.25 34.48 -23.40
C VAL A 99 -2.46 33.22 -23.06
N GLY A 100 -2.66 32.15 -23.83
CA GLY A 100 -1.87 30.93 -23.69
C GLY A 100 -0.39 31.19 -23.95
N ALA A 101 0.50 30.56 -23.17
CA ALA A 101 1.95 30.77 -23.29
C ALA A 101 2.58 30.12 -24.54
N GLU A 102 1.80 29.41 -25.37
CA GLU A 102 2.23 28.89 -26.67
C GLU A 102 1.85 29.88 -27.78
N GLY A 103 2.77 30.78 -28.12
CA GLY A 103 2.47 31.89 -29.04
C GLY A 103 3.66 32.50 -29.78
N VAL A 104 4.81 31.82 -29.87
CA VAL A 104 5.97 32.33 -30.63
C VAL A 104 6.52 31.25 -31.58
N ARG A 105 5.80 31.04 -32.68
CA ARG A 105 6.37 30.46 -33.91
C ARG A 105 6.04 31.41 -35.06
N GLY A 106 7.07 31.88 -35.75
CA GLY A 106 6.92 32.77 -36.90
C GLY A 106 6.07 32.10 -37.98
N ARG A 107 5.13 32.87 -38.55
CA ARG A 107 4.17 32.37 -39.55
C ARG A 107 4.81 32.29 -40.94
N SER A 108 5.77 31.38 -41.10
CA SER A 108 6.22 30.92 -42.43
C SER A 108 5.40 29.70 -42.84
N GLY A 109 4.76 29.76 -44.01
CA GLY A 109 3.91 28.68 -44.52
C GLY A 109 4.69 27.38 -44.82
N GLY A 110 3.98 26.25 -44.83
CA GLY A 110 4.55 24.95 -45.19
C GLY A 110 4.22 23.85 -44.18
N ALA A 111 3.01 23.29 -44.27
CA ALA A 111 2.65 22.11 -43.51
C ALA A 111 3.42 20.88 -44.03
N ARG A 112 4.22 20.24 -43.16
CA ARG A 112 4.72 18.89 -43.40
C ARG A 112 4.79 18.12 -42.09
N GLY A 113 3.97 17.07 -41.99
CA GLY A 113 3.98 16.17 -40.84
C GLY A 113 5.20 15.25 -40.87
N GLY A 114 5.78 15.00 -39.70
CA GLY A 114 6.92 14.11 -39.51
C GLY A 114 7.29 14.09 -38.03
N GLY A 115 6.83 13.08 -37.30
CA GLY A 115 7.25 12.84 -35.93
C GLY A 115 8.43 11.88 -35.90
N GLU A 116 9.47 12.19 -35.11
CA GLU A 116 10.48 11.23 -34.68
C GLU A 116 10.51 11.16 -33.16
N GLY A 117 10.68 9.94 -32.64
CA GLY A 117 10.70 9.66 -31.20
C GLY A 117 12.11 9.61 -30.61
N GLY A 118 12.18 9.65 -29.29
CA GLY A 118 13.40 9.37 -28.53
C GLY A 118 13.42 7.95 -27.96
N ARG A 119 14.43 7.16 -28.36
CA ARG A 119 15.33 6.30 -27.55
C ARG A 119 14.75 5.58 -26.29
N THR A 120 15.03 4.32 -25.98
CA THR A 120 16.09 3.36 -26.40
C THR A 120 15.78 1.96 -25.85
N GLY A 121 16.18 0.86 -26.52
CA GLY A 121 16.08 -0.50 -25.95
C GLY A 121 16.60 -1.62 -26.88
N GLN A 122 17.75 -2.20 -26.54
CA GLN A 122 18.54 -3.19 -27.29
C GLN A 122 17.80 -4.43 -27.85
N GLN A 123 18.24 -4.93 -29.02
CA GLN A 123 18.85 -6.29 -29.14
C GLN A 123 19.63 -6.51 -30.47
N ARG A 124 20.38 -7.62 -30.56
CA ARG A 124 21.51 -7.85 -31.51
C ARG A 124 21.15 -8.65 -32.77
N LYS A 125 21.58 -8.11 -33.92
CA LYS A 125 22.22 -8.74 -35.11
C LYS A 125 21.71 -10.06 -35.77
N THR A 126 21.31 -9.89 -37.04
CA THR A 126 21.70 -10.64 -38.28
C THR A 126 21.25 -12.08 -38.56
N LYS A 127 20.56 -12.27 -39.71
CA LYS A 127 21.06 -13.07 -40.86
C LYS A 127 20.32 -12.75 -42.19
N SER A 128 20.74 -13.39 -43.29
CA SER A 128 20.65 -12.94 -44.69
C SER A 128 19.74 -13.80 -45.61
N ARG A 129 19.67 -13.43 -46.91
CA ARG A 129 19.04 -14.12 -48.09
C ARG A 129 17.50 -13.92 -48.22
N GLU A 130 16.87 -13.93 -49.41
CA GLU A 130 17.31 -14.22 -50.80
C GLU A 130 16.53 -13.40 -51.88
N GLU A 131 16.91 -13.59 -53.14
CA GLU A 131 16.64 -12.85 -54.38
C GLU A 131 15.43 -13.35 -55.21
N LYS A 132 14.70 -12.45 -55.92
CA LYS A 132 14.34 -12.62 -57.35
C LYS A 132 13.68 -11.41 -58.06
N ARG A 133 14.10 -11.20 -59.32
CA ARG A 133 13.46 -10.40 -60.41
C ARG A 133 12.28 -11.22 -61.02
N ARG A 134 11.34 -10.80 -61.90
CA ARG A 134 11.11 -9.76 -62.95
C ARG A 134 9.57 -9.54 -63.04
N GLY A 135 8.92 -8.64 -63.79
CA GLY A 135 9.32 -7.57 -64.73
C GLY A 135 8.51 -7.58 -66.05
N GLY A 136 7.58 -6.64 -66.28
CA GLY A 136 6.63 -6.58 -67.43
C GLY A 136 6.09 -5.17 -67.75
N ARG A 137 5.49 -4.96 -68.93
CA ARG A 137 5.26 -3.64 -69.60
C ARG A 137 3.90 -3.61 -70.34
N VAL A 138 3.27 -2.42 -70.50
CA VAL A 138 2.68 -1.83 -71.75
C VAL A 138 1.40 -0.97 -71.53
N VAL A 139 1.51 0.33 -71.87
CA VAL A 139 0.57 1.30 -72.54
C VAL A 139 -0.95 1.36 -72.24
N GLY A 140 -1.48 2.59 -72.06
CA GLY A 140 -2.89 2.95 -72.32
C GLY A 140 -3.36 4.36 -71.85
N ASN A 141 -3.68 5.26 -72.80
CA ASN A 141 -4.60 6.44 -72.69
C ASN A 141 -5.82 6.14 -73.63
N PRO A 142 -6.97 6.86 -73.70
CA PRO A 142 -7.25 8.25 -73.28
C PRO A 142 -8.64 8.60 -72.63
N VAL A 143 -8.76 9.82 -72.07
CA VAL A 143 -9.84 10.86 -72.14
C VAL A 143 -11.35 10.48 -72.21
N LEU A 144 -12.21 11.08 -71.34
CA LEU A 144 -13.40 11.95 -71.63
C LEU A 144 -14.37 12.13 -70.41
N TYR A 145 -15.17 13.20 -70.50
CA TYR A 145 -16.27 13.78 -69.67
C TYR A 145 -17.37 12.78 -69.16
N THR A 146 -18.38 13.11 -68.33
CA THR A 146 -19.05 14.40 -67.97
C THR A 146 -19.81 14.33 -66.61
N GLU A 147 -20.41 15.47 -66.23
CA GLU A 147 -21.26 15.79 -65.08
C GLU A 147 -22.52 14.95 -64.81
N ALA A 148 -22.94 14.90 -63.53
CA ALA A 148 -24.29 15.16 -62.98
C ALA A 148 -24.31 14.65 -61.51
N GLY A 149 -24.94 15.26 -60.49
CA GLY A 149 -25.94 16.33 -60.47
C GLY A 149 -27.20 15.82 -59.74
N GLY A 150 -27.56 16.37 -58.57
CA GLY A 150 -28.80 16.00 -57.88
C GLY A 150 -28.74 15.92 -56.34
N SER A 151 -29.03 17.05 -55.69
CA SER A 151 -29.67 17.11 -54.36
C SER A 151 -31.19 17.39 -54.60
N PRO A 152 -32.09 17.74 -53.63
CA PRO A 152 -31.98 17.80 -52.17
C PRO A 152 -33.25 17.28 -51.40
N TYR A 153 -33.28 17.54 -50.08
CA TYR A 153 -34.44 17.65 -49.16
C TYR A 153 -35.13 16.38 -48.59
N ALA A 154 -35.06 16.23 -47.26
CA ALA A 154 -36.19 16.46 -46.34
C ALA A 154 -35.73 16.53 -44.87
N ALA A 155 -36.41 17.35 -44.05
CA ALA A 155 -36.37 17.31 -42.58
C ALA A 155 -37.31 16.17 -42.05
N GLU A 156 -37.58 15.90 -40.78
CA GLU A 156 -37.47 16.67 -39.52
C GLU A 156 -37.69 15.71 -38.32
N GLY A 157 -37.42 16.15 -37.09
CA GLY A 157 -38.33 15.89 -35.95
C GLY A 157 -38.05 14.68 -35.04
N GLY A 158 -37.78 14.94 -33.75
CA GLY A 158 -37.37 13.93 -32.77
C GLY A 158 -38.47 13.04 -32.15
N GLY A 159 -38.04 12.06 -31.36
CA GLY A 159 -38.89 11.14 -30.60
C GLY A 159 -38.10 10.08 -29.82
N SER A 160 -38.20 10.09 -28.49
CA SER A 160 -37.80 9.00 -27.56
C SER A 160 -39.05 8.13 -27.26
N PRO A 161 -39.02 7.00 -26.50
CA PRO A 161 -38.03 6.57 -25.49
C PRO A 161 -37.75 5.04 -25.43
N GLU A 162 -37.17 4.61 -24.30
CA GLU A 162 -37.15 3.23 -23.74
C GLU A 162 -36.34 2.15 -24.47
N SER A 163 -35.79 1.12 -23.83
CA SER A 163 -35.18 0.84 -22.51
C SER A 163 -34.96 -0.68 -22.52
N TYR A 164 -33.81 -1.20 -22.06
CA TYR A 164 -33.70 -2.57 -21.53
C TYR A 164 -32.38 -2.71 -20.74
N ILE A 165 -32.44 -3.38 -19.60
CA ILE A 165 -31.31 -3.66 -18.70
C ILE A 165 -30.88 -5.11 -18.91
N ALA A 166 -29.56 -5.36 -18.94
CA ALA A 166 -28.98 -6.67 -18.68
C ALA A 166 -27.63 -6.50 -17.97
N GLU A 167 -27.48 -7.09 -16.78
CA GLU A 167 -26.23 -7.07 -16.01
C GLU A 167 -25.33 -8.26 -16.38
N GLY A 168 -24.00 -8.07 -16.35
CA GLY A 168 -23.04 -9.14 -16.64
C GLY A 168 -21.57 -8.68 -16.73
N ASN A 169 -20.90 -8.56 -15.58
CA ASN A 169 -19.43 -8.43 -15.44
C ASN A 169 -18.76 -9.83 -15.68
N PRO A 170 -17.43 -10.03 -15.90
CA PRO A 170 -16.31 -9.09 -15.69
C PRO A 170 -15.09 -9.13 -16.67
N TYR A 171 -14.09 -8.27 -16.36
CA TYR A 171 -12.68 -8.22 -16.80
C TYR A 171 -12.27 -7.69 -18.21
N THR A 172 -11.69 -6.48 -18.15
CA THR A 172 -10.55 -5.97 -18.95
C THR A 172 -10.64 -5.88 -20.48
N LYS A 173 -10.94 -4.68 -20.97
CA LYS A 173 -10.25 -4.08 -22.14
C LYS A 173 -9.91 -2.62 -21.86
N GLY A 174 -8.66 -2.24 -22.06
CA GLY A 174 -8.20 -0.86 -21.89
C GLY A 174 -8.65 0.01 -23.06
N GLY A 175 -9.55 0.95 -22.81
CA GLY A 175 -9.79 2.09 -23.70
C GLY A 175 -8.82 3.23 -23.37
N THR A 176 -8.08 3.73 -24.36
CA THR A 176 -7.26 4.92 -24.21
C THR A 176 -8.14 6.17 -24.16
N GLU A 177 -8.61 6.54 -22.97
CA GLU A 177 -9.15 7.88 -22.75
C GLU A 177 -8.08 8.92 -23.08
N LYS A 178 -8.39 9.79 -24.05
CA LYS A 178 -7.68 11.06 -24.21
C LYS A 178 -8.02 11.91 -22.99
N LYS A 179 -7.13 11.93 -21.99
CA LYS A 179 -7.18 12.92 -20.90
C LYS A 179 -7.00 14.31 -21.50
N SER A 180 -8.10 14.99 -21.77
CA SER A 180 -8.13 16.42 -22.03
C SER A 180 -7.61 17.15 -20.79
N ASN A 181 -6.69 18.09 -21.00
CA ASN A 181 -6.13 18.91 -19.93
C ASN A 181 -7.18 19.96 -19.52
N PRO A 182 -7.68 20.00 -18.27
CA PRO A 182 -8.86 20.81 -17.91
C PRO A 182 -8.58 22.32 -17.72
N TYR A 183 -7.47 22.85 -18.23
CA TYR A 183 -7.14 24.28 -18.22
C TYR A 183 -6.86 24.85 -19.63
N THR A 184 -7.74 24.54 -20.58
CA THR A 184 -7.96 25.37 -21.78
C THR A 184 -9.47 25.45 -22.05
N ASN A 185 -10.17 26.18 -21.18
CA ASN A 185 -11.52 26.70 -21.42
C ASN A 185 -11.58 28.13 -20.88
N ILE A 186 -10.79 29.02 -21.48
CA ILE A 186 -11.23 30.41 -21.65
C ILE A 186 -11.99 30.37 -22.97
N GLY A 187 -13.32 30.45 -22.91
CA GLY A 187 -14.14 30.52 -24.11
C GLY A 187 -13.73 31.74 -24.93
N GLY A 188 -13.66 31.58 -26.25
CA GLY A 188 -13.54 32.71 -27.18
C GLY A 188 -14.84 33.50 -27.21
N GLY A 189 -15.09 34.27 -26.16
CA GLY A 189 -16.05 35.37 -26.18
C GLY A 189 -15.32 36.64 -26.56
N GLU A 190 -15.80 37.33 -27.59
CA GLU A 190 -15.44 38.72 -27.85
C GLU A 190 -16.09 39.60 -26.79
N ASP A 191 -15.46 39.68 -25.61
CA ASP A 191 -15.48 40.86 -24.73
C ASP A 191 -14.44 40.70 -23.60
N GLY A 192 -13.47 41.61 -23.58
CA GLY A 192 -12.34 41.52 -22.66
C GLY A 192 -12.68 42.03 -21.25
N VAL A 193 -12.83 41.13 -20.28
CA VAL A 193 -13.18 41.46 -18.89
C VAL A 193 -12.11 42.33 -18.21
N VAL A 194 -12.44 43.61 -18.05
CA VAL A 194 -11.69 44.63 -17.30
C VAL A 194 -11.47 44.20 -15.84
N GLY A 195 -10.23 44.27 -15.35
CA GLY A 195 -9.91 44.09 -13.92
C GLY A 195 -9.78 42.63 -13.44
N SER A 196 -9.57 41.67 -14.34
CA SER A 196 -9.59 40.23 -14.00
C SER A 196 -8.46 39.73 -13.09
N VAL A 197 -8.84 38.84 -12.15
CA VAL A 197 -7.97 38.08 -11.23
C VAL A 197 -7.62 36.71 -11.87
N VAL A 198 -6.33 36.40 -12.04
CA VAL A 198 -5.83 35.31 -12.91
C VAL A 198 -5.07 34.21 -12.14
N ALA A 199 -5.63 33.01 -11.94
CA ALA A 199 -4.92 31.95 -11.22
C ALA A 199 -4.04 31.07 -12.12
N VAL A 200 -2.75 30.92 -11.79
CA VAL A 200 -1.76 30.05 -12.47
C VAL A 200 -0.80 29.43 -11.43
N ARG A 201 -0.26 28.24 -11.66
CA ARG A 201 0.64 27.57 -10.69
C ARG A 201 2.08 28.11 -10.81
N ALA A 202 2.79 28.18 -9.68
CA ALA A 202 4.24 28.43 -9.70
C ALA A 202 4.97 27.39 -10.59
N GLY A 203 5.91 27.86 -11.40
CA GLY A 203 6.62 27.07 -12.40
C GLY A 203 5.89 26.95 -13.76
N GLN A 204 4.62 27.33 -13.87
CA GLN A 204 3.94 27.42 -15.17
C GLN A 204 4.29 28.74 -15.89
N ARG A 205 4.15 28.71 -17.22
CA ARG A 205 4.29 29.92 -18.07
C ARG A 205 2.94 30.64 -18.14
N LEU A 206 2.93 31.93 -17.84
CA LEU A 206 1.82 32.86 -18.05
C LEU A 206 2.11 33.70 -19.30
N GLY A 207 1.11 33.84 -20.19
CA GLY A 207 1.11 34.81 -21.26
C GLY A 207 0.18 35.97 -20.93
N LEU A 208 0.67 37.20 -21.04
CA LEU A 208 -0.11 38.42 -20.97
C LEU A 208 -0.02 39.15 -22.31
N GLN A 209 -1.15 39.67 -22.78
CA GLN A 209 -1.24 40.43 -24.02
C GLN A 209 -1.79 41.82 -23.72
N CYS A 210 -1.15 42.85 -24.29
CA CYS A 210 -1.61 44.22 -24.29
C CYS A 210 -1.86 44.64 -25.73
N VAL A 211 -3.05 45.17 -26.03
CA VAL A 211 -3.40 45.69 -27.37
C VAL A 211 -3.74 47.16 -27.25
N VAL A 212 -2.98 47.98 -27.97
CA VAL A 212 -3.17 49.42 -28.17
C VAL A 212 -3.73 49.62 -29.57
N THR A 213 -4.76 50.45 -29.74
CA THR A 213 -5.41 50.65 -31.04
C THR A 213 -5.53 52.10 -31.48
N ARG A 214 -5.58 52.31 -32.80
CA ARG A 214 -5.79 53.61 -33.46
C ARG A 214 -4.82 54.71 -33.01
N ALA A 215 -3.51 54.45 -33.07
CA ALA A 215 -2.46 55.44 -32.79
C ALA A 215 -1.83 55.97 -34.09
N ARG A 216 -1.40 57.25 -34.12
CA ARG A 216 -0.59 57.84 -35.20
C ARG A 216 0.48 58.77 -34.61
N PRO A 217 1.80 58.51 -34.73
CA PRO A 217 2.47 57.27 -35.21
C PRO A 217 2.17 56.03 -34.33
N PRO A 218 2.70 54.82 -34.65
CA PRO A 218 2.56 53.66 -33.79
C PRO A 218 3.00 53.93 -32.34
N ALA A 219 2.16 53.56 -31.37
CA ALA A 219 2.50 53.66 -29.95
C ALA A 219 3.40 52.48 -29.52
N ARG A 220 4.37 52.73 -28.63
CA ARG A 220 5.16 51.66 -28.00
C ARG A 220 4.49 51.16 -26.73
N VAL A 221 4.71 49.91 -26.33
CA VAL A 221 4.17 49.37 -25.08
C VAL A 221 5.26 49.26 -24.01
N ALA A 222 4.92 49.66 -22.80
CA ALA A 222 5.73 49.43 -21.60
C ALA A 222 4.93 48.60 -20.59
N TRP A 223 5.49 47.46 -20.18
CA TRP A 223 4.94 46.60 -19.14
C TRP A 223 5.48 46.96 -17.76
N TYR A 224 4.66 46.77 -16.73
CA TYR A 224 5.00 47.02 -15.34
C TYR A 224 4.62 45.83 -14.45
N ARG A 225 5.49 45.54 -13.48
CA ARG A 225 5.32 44.57 -12.40
C ARG A 225 5.42 45.33 -11.09
N GLY A 226 4.34 45.45 -10.33
CA GLY A 226 4.34 46.15 -9.04
C GLY A 226 4.76 47.62 -9.12
N GLY A 227 4.45 48.29 -10.24
CA GLY A 227 4.90 49.67 -10.51
C GLY A 227 6.32 49.77 -11.11
N PHE A 228 7.13 48.71 -11.06
CA PHE A 228 8.46 48.69 -11.70
C PHE A 228 8.36 48.30 -13.18
N ARG A 229 9.07 49.02 -14.05
CA ARG A 229 9.06 48.77 -15.50
C ARG A 229 9.84 47.49 -15.84
N ILE A 230 9.23 46.62 -16.65
CA ILE A 230 9.84 45.40 -17.19
C ILE A 230 10.69 45.76 -18.43
N SER A 231 11.82 45.06 -18.63
CA SER A 231 12.72 45.27 -19.78
C SER A 231 12.01 45.06 -21.11
N GLN A 232 12.34 45.87 -22.11
CA GLN A 232 11.74 45.79 -23.45
C GLN A 232 12.01 44.45 -24.15
N GLU A 233 13.12 43.78 -23.80
CA GLU A 233 13.50 42.47 -24.36
C GLU A 233 12.63 41.31 -23.85
N SER A 234 11.88 41.52 -22.75
CA SER A 234 11.04 40.48 -22.13
C SER A 234 9.68 40.30 -22.83
N HIS A 235 9.35 41.17 -23.78
CA HIS A 235 8.09 41.12 -24.54
C HIS A 235 8.33 41.35 -26.02
N ARG A 236 7.38 40.93 -26.86
CA ARG A 236 7.41 41.16 -28.32
C ARG A 236 6.27 42.05 -28.73
N GLU A 237 6.55 43.05 -29.56
CA GLU A 237 5.57 43.95 -30.15
C GLU A 237 5.33 43.57 -31.62
N GLU A 238 4.06 43.46 -32.01
CA GLU A 238 3.56 43.27 -33.37
C GLU A 238 2.74 44.51 -33.74
N VAL A 239 3.08 45.16 -34.85
CA VAL A 239 2.46 46.41 -35.32
C VAL A 239 1.74 46.13 -36.64
N TRP A 240 0.49 46.55 -36.76
CA TRP A 240 -0.30 46.44 -38.00
C TRP A 240 -1.14 47.68 -38.24
N SER A 241 -1.53 47.91 -39.49
CA SER A 241 -2.43 49.01 -39.86
C SER A 241 -3.82 48.79 -39.24
N SER A 242 -4.44 49.86 -38.76
CA SER A 242 -5.83 49.87 -38.35
C SER A 242 -6.73 50.23 -39.52
N GLU A 243 -7.93 49.66 -39.53
CA GLU A 243 -9.04 50.22 -40.29
C GLU A 243 -9.31 51.67 -39.83
N VAL A 244 -9.73 52.51 -40.79
CA VAL A 244 -10.06 53.92 -40.55
C VAL A 244 -11.24 53.98 -39.59
N PRO A 245 -11.22 54.82 -38.53
CA PRO A 245 -12.33 54.87 -37.59
C PRO A 245 -13.60 55.42 -38.25
N GLU A 246 -14.75 54.81 -37.98
CA GLU A 246 -16.07 55.31 -38.42
C GLU A 246 -16.33 56.75 -37.94
N ASP A 247 -15.72 57.13 -36.82
CA ASP A 247 -15.71 58.47 -36.22
C ASP A 247 -15.08 59.58 -37.12
N VAL A 248 -14.47 59.23 -38.26
CA VAL A 248 -13.77 60.16 -39.16
C VAL A 248 -14.55 60.29 -40.46
N GLU A 249 -15.11 61.49 -40.71
CA GLU A 249 -15.89 61.78 -41.92
C GLU A 249 -15.07 61.49 -43.19
N GLN A 250 -15.57 60.57 -44.01
CA GLN A 250 -14.78 59.88 -45.04
C GLN A 250 -14.35 60.79 -46.20
N GLU A 251 -15.00 61.94 -46.38
CA GLU A 251 -14.64 62.99 -47.34
C GLU A 251 -13.39 63.80 -46.91
N SER A 252 -12.95 63.66 -45.66
CA SER A 252 -11.83 64.43 -45.09
C SER A 252 -10.46 63.74 -45.18
N VAL A 253 -10.38 62.51 -45.74
CA VAL A 253 -9.21 61.64 -45.59
C VAL A 253 -8.41 61.51 -46.89
N GLY A 254 -7.24 62.13 -46.95
CA GLY A 254 -6.28 61.93 -48.04
C GLY A 254 -5.72 60.50 -48.06
N SER A 255 -5.32 60.02 -49.25
CA SER A 255 -4.85 58.64 -49.53
C SER A 255 -3.62 58.15 -48.73
N SER A 256 -3.06 58.96 -47.83
CA SER A 256 -1.85 58.69 -47.03
C SER A 256 -2.15 58.47 -45.53
N MET A 257 -3.41 58.37 -45.14
CA MET A 257 -3.82 58.42 -43.73
C MET A 257 -3.69 57.07 -42.98
N GLU A 258 -2.46 56.60 -42.73
CA GLU A 258 -2.21 55.38 -41.95
C GLU A 258 -2.46 55.52 -40.43
N TRP A 259 -3.22 54.58 -39.87
CA TRP A 259 -3.47 54.40 -38.44
C TRP A 259 -2.86 53.08 -37.97
N TRP A 260 -2.44 52.99 -36.71
CA TRP A 260 -1.67 51.84 -36.23
C TRP A 260 -2.22 51.20 -34.98
N ASN A 261 -2.22 49.87 -34.98
CA ASN A 261 -2.52 49.02 -33.84
C ASN A 261 -1.24 48.29 -33.42
N VAL A 262 -1.05 48.10 -32.11
CA VAL A 262 0.14 47.46 -31.54
C VAL A 262 -0.26 46.43 -30.49
N ARG A 263 0.24 45.20 -30.65
CA ARG A 263 0.04 44.07 -29.76
C ARG A 263 1.38 43.74 -29.12
N SER A 264 1.46 43.89 -27.81
CA SER A 264 2.61 43.44 -27.03
C SER A 264 2.26 42.15 -26.30
N GLN A 265 3.11 41.13 -26.39
CA GLN A 265 2.98 39.88 -25.64
C GLN A 265 4.17 39.67 -24.70
N LEU A 266 3.86 39.51 -23.41
CA LEU A 266 4.80 39.20 -22.32
C LEU A 266 4.59 37.74 -21.90
N VAL A 267 5.64 36.92 -21.97
CA VAL A 267 5.59 35.51 -21.53
C VAL A 267 6.60 35.29 -20.41
N MET A 268 6.14 34.85 -19.25
CA MET A 268 6.97 34.69 -18.06
C MET A 268 6.68 33.40 -17.31
N VAL A 269 7.63 32.91 -16.51
CA VAL A 269 7.42 31.79 -15.58
C VAL A 269 6.98 32.37 -14.23
N VAL A 270 5.85 31.89 -13.71
CA VAL A 270 5.30 32.34 -12.43
C VAL A 270 6.15 31.83 -11.26
N THR A 271 6.54 32.71 -10.35
CA THR A 271 7.31 32.40 -9.15
C THR A 271 6.52 32.69 -7.87
N VAL A 272 7.07 32.33 -6.70
CA VAL A 272 6.47 32.74 -5.40
C VAL A 272 6.47 34.25 -5.18
N ALA A 273 7.40 34.98 -5.80
CA ALA A 273 7.47 36.45 -5.74
C ALA A 273 6.45 37.17 -6.65
N ASP A 274 5.63 36.43 -7.41
CA ASP A 274 4.53 36.98 -8.20
C ASP A 274 3.20 37.00 -7.42
N ASN A 275 3.16 36.44 -6.21
CA ASN A 275 1.99 36.44 -5.36
C ASN A 275 1.54 37.87 -5.03
N THR A 276 0.24 38.14 -5.16
CA THR A 276 -0.39 39.48 -5.01
C THR A 276 0.14 40.58 -5.96
N GLN A 277 1.03 40.23 -6.90
CA GLN A 277 1.68 41.22 -7.74
C GLN A 277 0.73 41.73 -8.84
N GLN A 278 0.60 43.04 -8.91
CA GLN A 278 -0.16 43.72 -9.95
C GLN A 278 0.67 43.88 -11.24
N TYR A 279 0.06 43.57 -12.37
CA TYR A 279 0.63 43.77 -13.71
C TYR A 279 -0.20 44.81 -14.48
N SER A 280 0.47 45.62 -15.29
CA SER A 280 -0.18 46.57 -16.20
C SER A 280 0.67 46.85 -17.43
N CYS A 281 0.03 47.35 -18.48
CA CYS A 281 0.70 47.90 -19.64
C CYS A 281 0.30 49.38 -19.85
N ARG A 282 1.18 50.12 -20.51
CA ARG A 282 1.03 51.54 -20.82
C ARG A 282 1.44 51.80 -22.26
N ALA A 283 0.62 52.58 -22.97
CA ALA A 283 1.00 53.11 -24.28
C ALA A 283 1.93 54.32 -24.09
N LEU A 284 3.07 54.29 -24.77
CA LEU A 284 4.01 55.40 -24.89
C LEU A 284 3.84 56.00 -26.29
N HIS A 285 3.33 57.23 -26.36
CA HIS A 285 3.00 57.91 -27.61
C HIS A 285 3.26 59.42 -27.51
N PRO A 286 3.81 60.09 -28.53
CA PRO A 286 4.14 61.52 -28.45
C PRO A 286 2.95 62.46 -28.20
N ALA A 287 1.75 62.13 -28.71
CA ALA A 287 0.54 62.95 -28.50
C ALA A 287 -0.21 62.60 -27.20
N ALA A 288 0.29 61.68 -26.39
CA ALA A 288 -0.34 61.31 -25.12
C ALA A 288 0.18 62.19 -23.97
N LEU A 289 -0.47 63.35 -23.76
CA LEU A 289 -0.16 64.29 -22.66
C LEU A 289 -0.27 63.65 -21.27
N HIS A 290 -1.13 62.64 -21.11
CA HIS A 290 -1.20 61.79 -19.92
C HIS A 290 -1.11 60.33 -20.36
N HIS A 291 -0.40 59.53 -19.58
CA HIS A 291 -0.15 58.13 -19.91
C HIS A 291 -1.45 57.30 -19.93
N HIS A 292 -1.90 56.90 -21.11
CA HIS A 292 -2.99 55.92 -21.26
C HIS A 292 -2.50 54.55 -20.74
N SER A 293 -2.79 54.27 -19.47
CA SER A 293 -2.58 52.97 -18.82
C SER A 293 -3.78 52.07 -19.02
N SER A 294 -3.54 50.78 -19.24
CA SER A 294 -4.60 49.78 -19.15
C SER A 294 -5.20 49.76 -17.74
N PRO A 295 -6.44 49.29 -17.57
CA PRO A 295 -6.85 48.78 -16.26
C PRO A 295 -5.82 47.75 -15.77
N THR A 296 -5.47 47.83 -14.49
CA THR A 296 -4.57 46.89 -13.83
C THR A 296 -5.26 45.54 -13.60
N SER A 297 -4.57 44.45 -13.93
CA SER A 297 -4.99 43.10 -13.55
C SER A 297 -4.14 42.61 -12.38
N THR A 298 -4.79 42.06 -11.35
CA THR A 298 -4.14 41.65 -10.12
C THR A 298 -4.30 40.15 -9.89
N LEU A 299 -3.37 39.34 -10.40
CA LEU A 299 -2.94 38.06 -9.80
C LEU A 299 -1.69 37.52 -10.55
N VAL A 300 -0.87 36.67 -9.96
CA VAL A 300 -1.11 35.22 -9.79
C VAL A 300 -0.70 34.73 -8.39
N ALA A 301 -1.47 33.81 -7.80
CA ALA A 301 -1.07 33.13 -6.57
C ALA A 301 -0.24 31.85 -6.79
N SER A 302 0.91 31.76 -6.13
CA SER A 302 1.72 30.55 -6.04
C SER A 302 1.25 29.60 -4.93
N LEU A 303 1.32 28.29 -5.17
CA LEU A 303 1.15 27.26 -4.14
C LEU A 303 2.16 26.13 -4.37
N THR A 304 3.17 26.03 -3.50
CA THR A 304 4.28 25.07 -3.57
C THR A 304 4.28 24.19 -2.33
N LEU A 305 3.92 22.90 -2.48
CA LEU A 305 3.93 21.98 -1.34
C LEU A 305 5.33 21.42 -1.10
N ASN A 306 5.97 21.88 -0.02
CA ASN A 306 7.20 21.30 0.52
C ASN A 306 6.89 20.55 1.83
N VAL A 307 6.60 19.26 1.71
CA VAL A 307 6.44 18.37 2.87
C VAL A 307 7.82 17.96 3.37
N LEU A 308 8.17 18.31 4.61
CA LEU A 308 9.41 17.86 5.24
C LEU A 308 9.22 17.50 6.73
N ARG A 309 9.93 16.43 7.13
CA ARG A 309 10.07 15.87 8.50
C ARG A 309 8.93 14.99 9.05
N TYR A 310 8.69 13.86 8.37
CA TYR A 310 8.85 12.57 9.05
C TYR A 310 9.90 11.75 8.29
N ARG A 311 10.80 11.05 8.99
CA ARG A 311 11.68 10.05 8.36
C ARG A 311 10.89 8.75 8.27
N THR A 312 10.31 8.47 7.12
CA THR A 312 9.71 7.17 6.81
C THR A 312 10.76 6.07 7.04
N GLY A 313 10.58 5.26 8.10
CA GLY A 313 11.52 4.19 8.47
C GLY A 313 11.83 4.05 9.96
N GLU A 314 11.53 5.03 10.82
CA GLU A 314 11.62 4.82 12.28
C GLU A 314 10.40 4.03 12.79
N ALA A 315 10.66 2.95 13.53
CA ALA A 315 9.64 2.15 14.21
C ALA A 315 9.44 2.63 15.65
N LEU A 316 8.19 2.72 16.09
CA LEU A 316 7.80 3.20 17.42
C LEU A 316 7.58 2.00 18.36
N LYS A 317 7.91 2.13 19.65
CA LYS A 317 7.56 1.10 20.64
C LYS A 317 6.10 1.23 21.07
N GLU A 318 5.41 0.12 21.37
CA GLU A 318 4.06 0.15 21.96
C GLU A 318 4.04 1.06 23.22
N GLY A 319 3.07 1.97 23.29
CA GLY A 319 2.95 2.99 24.32
C GLY A 319 3.69 4.32 24.05
N GLU A 320 4.63 4.37 23.10
CA GLU A 320 5.34 5.59 22.71
C GLU A 320 4.38 6.65 22.14
N ARG A 321 4.66 7.94 22.37
CA ARG A 321 3.90 9.06 21.79
C ARG A 321 4.79 9.76 20.77
N ARG A 322 4.29 9.95 19.54
CA ARG A 322 5.04 10.56 18.44
C ARG A 322 4.18 11.61 17.73
N VAL A 323 4.79 12.73 17.36
CA VAL A 323 4.13 13.82 16.66
C VAL A 323 4.45 13.76 15.17
N LEU A 324 3.44 13.53 14.34
CA LEU A 324 3.53 13.63 12.89
C LEU A 324 3.36 15.10 12.49
N THR A 325 4.33 15.66 11.78
CA THR A 325 4.29 17.07 11.35
C THR A 325 4.03 17.16 9.85
N CYS A 326 2.94 17.82 9.47
CA CYS A 326 2.71 18.24 8.09
C CYS A 326 3.03 19.73 7.96
N LEU A 327 3.98 20.07 7.09
CA LEU A 327 4.38 21.44 6.78
C LEU A 327 3.93 21.80 5.37
N VAL A 328 3.31 22.96 5.22
CA VAL A 328 2.94 23.56 3.93
C VAL A 328 3.46 24.99 3.92
N VAL A 329 4.13 25.39 2.83
CA VAL A 329 4.77 26.71 2.70
C VAL A 329 4.01 27.52 1.65
N GLY A 330 3.42 28.64 2.09
CA GLY A 330 2.65 29.55 1.26
C GLY A 330 1.29 29.01 0.79
N GLY A 331 0.78 29.60 -0.30
CA GLY A 331 -0.54 29.32 -0.88
C GLY A 331 -1.53 30.47 -0.66
N ASN A 332 -2.02 31.02 -1.76
CA ASN A 332 -3.03 32.08 -1.77
C ASN A 332 -4.20 31.65 -2.69
N PRO A 333 -5.48 31.67 -2.23
CA PRO A 333 -5.89 31.80 -0.84
C PRO A 333 -5.33 30.67 0.04
N ARG A 334 -5.26 30.91 1.35
CA ARG A 334 -4.61 30.03 2.34
C ARG A 334 -5.10 28.58 2.19
N PRO A 335 -4.20 27.58 2.06
CA PRO A 335 -4.60 26.20 1.94
C PRO A 335 -5.18 25.66 3.24
N ARG A 336 -6.15 24.74 3.14
CA ARG A 336 -6.63 23.92 4.25
C ARG A 336 -5.81 22.64 4.31
N VAL A 337 -5.35 22.29 5.50
CA VAL A 337 -4.53 21.10 5.76
C VAL A 337 -5.27 20.22 6.76
N THR A 338 -5.52 18.98 6.40
CA THR A 338 -6.30 18.02 7.21
C THR A 338 -5.57 16.70 7.27
N TRP A 339 -5.38 16.16 8.47
CA TRP A 339 -4.92 14.79 8.65
C TRP A 339 -6.07 13.80 8.52
N TYR A 340 -5.80 12.67 7.88
CA TYR A 340 -6.72 11.55 7.69
C TYR A 340 -6.09 10.28 8.27
N ARG A 341 -6.89 9.48 8.99
CA ARG A 341 -6.57 8.14 9.48
C ARG A 341 -7.55 7.16 8.86
N HIS A 342 -7.07 6.11 8.20
CA HIS A 342 -7.91 5.14 7.48
C HIS A 342 -8.93 5.78 6.52
N GLY A 343 -8.51 6.85 5.81
CA GLY A 343 -9.36 7.60 4.88
C GLY A 343 -10.43 8.51 5.52
N ARG A 344 -10.52 8.58 6.87
CA ARG A 344 -11.42 9.49 7.59
C ARG A 344 -10.66 10.69 8.17
N PRO A 345 -11.20 11.92 8.10
CA PRO A 345 -10.51 13.10 8.63
C PRO A 345 -10.46 13.03 10.17
N ILE A 346 -9.29 13.33 10.75
CA ILE A 346 -9.13 13.52 12.18
C ILE A 346 -9.67 14.90 12.52
N ASN A 347 -10.64 14.96 13.44
CA ASN A 347 -11.47 16.15 13.64
C ASN A 347 -10.60 17.35 14.10
N PRO A 348 -10.48 18.44 13.32
CA PRO A 348 -9.63 19.57 13.69
C PRO A 348 -10.18 20.26 14.95
N SER A 349 -9.29 20.67 15.85
CA SER A 349 -9.66 21.36 17.09
C SER A 349 -10.43 22.64 16.78
N SER A 350 -11.60 22.79 17.41
CA SER A 350 -12.54 23.89 17.18
C SER A 350 -12.08 25.21 17.81
N SER A 351 -11.09 25.89 17.21
CA SER A 351 -10.67 27.24 17.63
C SER A 351 -9.94 28.06 16.54
N SER A 352 -10.63 28.34 15.43
CA SER A 352 -10.44 29.62 14.71
C SER A 352 -11.64 29.87 13.80
N SER A 353 -12.62 30.63 14.30
CA SER A 353 -13.64 31.25 13.45
C SER A 353 -12.93 32.10 12.40
N ILE A 354 -13.15 31.79 11.13
CA ILE A 354 -12.74 32.64 10.01
C ILE A 354 -13.73 33.81 9.97
N PRO A 355 -13.30 35.08 10.15
CA PRO A 355 -14.12 36.19 9.73
C PRO A 355 -14.29 36.06 8.22
N GLN A 356 -15.54 36.04 7.72
CA GLN A 356 -15.76 36.22 6.28
C GLN A 356 -15.08 37.52 5.85
N PRO A 357 -14.35 37.54 4.72
CA PRO A 357 -13.90 38.79 4.15
C PRO A 357 -15.13 39.57 3.70
N GLN A 358 -15.61 40.49 4.54
CA GLN A 358 -16.51 41.53 4.06
C GLN A 358 -15.77 42.31 2.97
N ALA A 359 -16.46 42.56 1.86
CA ALA A 359 -15.89 43.34 0.77
C ALA A 359 -15.53 44.74 1.30
N LEU A 360 -14.23 45.01 1.41
CA LEU A 360 -13.73 46.32 1.79
C LEU A 360 -14.00 47.28 0.63
N ASN A 361 -15.10 48.02 0.77
CA ASN A 361 -15.49 49.07 -0.15
C ASN A 361 -14.37 50.12 -0.20
N HIS A 362 -13.87 50.44 -1.39
CA HIS A 362 -12.82 51.45 -1.53
C HIS A 362 -13.37 52.83 -1.15
N GLN A 363 -12.83 53.44 -0.10
CA GLN A 363 -12.91 54.88 0.08
C GLN A 363 -11.54 55.44 0.51
N MET A 364 -11.14 56.53 -0.14
CA MET A 364 -9.83 57.15 -0.03
C MET A 364 -9.59 57.78 1.35
N LEU A 365 -8.36 57.70 1.84
CA LEU A 365 -7.81 58.67 2.80
C LEU A 365 -6.39 59.07 2.37
N GLN A 366 -6.10 60.37 2.51
CA GLN A 366 -4.84 61.01 2.14
C GLN A 366 -3.77 60.85 3.25
N PRO A 367 -2.48 61.06 2.95
CA PRO A 367 -1.40 61.00 3.95
C PRO A 367 -1.09 62.38 4.56
N GLN A 368 -0.99 62.47 5.90
CA GLN A 368 -0.28 63.56 6.58
C GLN A 368 0.48 63.11 7.86
N ALA A 369 1.74 63.52 7.93
CA ALA A 369 2.57 63.91 9.10
C ALA A 369 2.80 62.96 10.31
N LEU A 370 4.07 62.51 10.42
CA LEU A 370 5.03 62.68 11.54
C LEU A 370 4.62 63.68 12.67
N GLU A 371 4.93 63.60 13.98
CA GLU A 371 5.95 62.92 14.86
C GLU A 371 5.37 62.85 16.36
N PRO A 372 6.10 62.74 17.51
CA PRO A 372 6.36 61.47 18.24
C PRO A 372 6.10 61.46 19.80
N TYR A 373 6.59 60.40 20.49
CA TYR A 373 6.59 60.14 21.98
C TYR A 373 5.22 59.81 22.62
N SER A 374 5.09 59.05 23.72
CA SER A 374 6.05 58.69 24.79
C SER A 374 5.79 57.29 25.41
N SER A 375 6.70 56.83 26.27
CA SER A 375 6.72 55.53 26.95
C SER A 375 6.01 55.53 28.32
N THR A 376 5.35 54.43 28.70
CA THR A 376 5.27 54.02 30.13
C THR A 376 5.02 52.51 30.28
N SER A 377 5.82 51.86 31.12
CA SER A 377 5.53 50.52 31.66
C SER A 377 4.82 50.66 33.01
N PRO A 378 4.07 49.63 33.45
CA PRO A 378 4.09 49.27 34.86
C PRO A 378 4.56 47.83 35.10
N SER A 379 5.07 47.62 36.30
CA SER A 379 5.78 46.42 36.76
C SER A 379 4.89 45.44 37.54
N SER A 380 5.22 44.15 37.43
CA SER A 380 5.18 43.11 38.48
C SER A 380 4.06 43.12 39.55
N SER A 381 3.32 42.01 39.62
CA SER A 381 2.90 41.45 40.92
C SER A 381 2.78 39.92 40.85
N SER A 382 3.66 39.23 41.57
CA SER A 382 3.58 37.80 41.85
C SER A 382 2.70 37.53 43.07
N SER A 383 1.85 36.51 43.04
CA SER A 383 1.21 35.97 44.25
C SER A 383 1.06 34.46 44.17
N SER A 384 1.98 33.75 44.82
CA SER A 384 1.88 32.32 45.13
C SER A 384 1.01 32.10 46.35
N SER A 385 0.09 31.14 46.30
CA SER A 385 -0.65 30.65 47.48
C SER A 385 -0.66 29.13 47.51
N SER A 386 0.15 28.55 48.39
CA SER A 386 0.19 27.13 48.72
C SER A 386 -0.68 26.85 49.94
N SER A 387 -1.51 25.81 49.89
CA SER A 387 -2.12 25.21 51.09
C SER A 387 -2.15 23.68 50.95
N SER A 388 -1.48 23.02 51.88
CA SER A 388 -1.30 21.56 51.94
C SER A 388 -2.33 20.89 52.84
N SER A 389 -2.82 19.71 52.46
CA SER A 389 -3.33 18.72 53.41
C SER A 389 -3.26 17.31 52.83
N SER A 390 -2.58 16.42 53.54
CA SER A 390 -2.39 15.00 53.21
C SER A 390 -3.25 14.10 54.08
N SER A 391 -3.89 13.07 53.52
CA SER A 391 -4.15 11.83 54.26
C SER A 391 -4.64 10.66 53.39
N SER A 392 -4.19 9.46 53.79
CA SER A 392 -4.85 8.15 53.69
C SER A 392 -5.26 7.58 52.32
N SER A 393 -4.52 6.55 51.94
CA SER A 393 -4.90 5.49 51.01
C SER A 393 -6.06 4.61 51.51
N SER A 394 -7.05 4.37 50.66
CA SER A 394 -7.72 3.05 50.57
C SER A 394 -8.54 2.92 49.28
N SER A 395 -8.10 2.01 48.41
CA SER A 395 -8.87 1.16 47.49
C SER A 395 -10.31 1.57 47.09
N SER A 396 -10.50 1.91 45.81
CA SER A 396 -11.54 1.35 44.90
C SER A 396 -11.78 2.28 43.71
N SER A 397 -11.01 2.10 42.62
CA SER A 397 -11.34 2.72 41.33
C SER A 397 -11.08 1.71 40.22
N SER A 398 -12.17 1.17 39.69
CA SER A 398 -12.22 0.22 38.58
C SER A 398 -11.35 0.69 37.42
N PHE A 399 -10.39 -0.13 36.99
CA PHE A 399 -9.60 0.13 35.79
C PHE A 399 -10.47 -0.12 34.54
N SER A 400 -11.25 0.88 34.15
CA SER A 400 -11.86 0.95 32.81
C SER A 400 -10.78 1.25 31.78
N SER A 401 -10.00 0.23 31.43
CA SER A 401 -8.96 0.28 30.38
C SER A 401 -9.57 0.29 28.97
N SER A 402 -10.48 1.22 28.70
CA SER A 402 -10.87 1.60 27.34
C SER A 402 -9.82 2.56 26.78
N THR A 403 -8.68 2.01 26.34
CA THR A 403 -7.63 2.76 25.65
C THR A 403 -8.17 3.24 24.30
N SER A 404 -8.83 4.40 24.32
CA SER A 404 -9.48 4.99 23.14
C SER A 404 -8.47 5.19 22.01
N SER A 405 -8.63 4.43 20.92
CA SER A 405 -7.85 4.53 19.69
C SER A 405 -8.30 5.71 18.80
N ILE A 406 -8.83 6.76 19.42
CA ILE A 406 -9.21 8.01 18.77
C ILE A 406 -7.99 8.95 18.84
N PRO A 407 -7.37 9.33 17.71
CA PRO A 407 -6.30 10.31 17.72
C PRO A 407 -6.80 11.65 18.28
N GLN A 408 -5.96 12.33 19.06
CA GLN A 408 -6.27 13.68 19.53
C GLN A 408 -6.43 14.64 18.33
N PRO A 409 -7.24 15.71 18.45
CA PRO A 409 -7.39 16.67 17.38
C PRO A 409 -6.04 17.30 17.00
N PRO A 410 -5.73 17.47 15.69
CA PRO A 410 -4.45 18.02 15.27
C PRO A 410 -4.30 19.49 15.69
N THR A 411 -3.08 19.85 16.11
CA THR A 411 -2.70 21.22 16.48
C THR A 411 -2.23 21.98 15.25
N THR A 412 -2.82 23.13 14.97
CA THR A 412 -2.46 23.98 13.81
C THR A 412 -1.72 25.24 14.26
N ARG A 413 -0.59 25.53 13.62
CA ARG A 413 0.17 26.79 13.80
C ARG A 413 0.40 27.45 12.44
N TRP A 414 0.25 28.76 12.39
CA TRP A 414 0.47 29.58 11.19
C TRP A 414 1.80 30.32 11.32
N ASN A 415 2.59 30.33 10.23
CA ASN A 415 3.83 31.09 10.15
C ASN A 415 3.58 32.47 9.53
N GLU A 416 4.43 33.45 9.88
CA GLU A 416 4.37 34.82 9.35
C GLU A 416 4.53 34.85 7.82
N ASP A 417 5.33 33.93 7.25
CA ASP A 417 5.52 33.73 5.80
C ASP A 417 4.28 33.18 5.05
N GLY A 418 3.12 33.06 5.72
CA GLY A 418 1.91 32.47 5.16
C GLY A 418 1.93 30.94 5.03
N GLY A 419 2.92 30.27 5.64
CA GLY A 419 2.94 28.82 5.79
C GLY A 419 2.02 28.31 6.91
N VAL A 420 1.70 27.02 6.88
CA VAL A 420 0.92 26.34 7.91
C VAL A 420 1.57 25.01 8.33
N ARG A 421 1.67 24.80 9.64
CA ARG A 421 2.19 23.59 10.27
C ARG A 421 1.04 22.91 11.02
N VAL A 422 0.74 21.67 10.67
CA VAL A 422 -0.29 20.86 11.34
C VAL A 422 0.33 19.63 11.95
N GLU A 423 0.28 19.55 13.27
CA GLU A 423 0.87 18.50 14.10
C GLU A 423 -0.20 17.54 14.60
N GLN A 424 0.01 16.24 14.37
CA GLN A 424 -0.85 15.17 14.85
C GLN A 424 -0.09 14.33 15.87
N GLU A 425 -0.52 14.35 17.14
CA GLU A 425 -0.01 13.40 18.13
C GLU A 425 -0.64 12.03 17.91
N VAL A 426 0.19 11.00 17.85
CA VAL A 426 -0.21 9.60 17.74
C VAL A 426 0.38 8.82 18.92
N ARG A 427 -0.45 7.98 19.53
CA ARG A 427 -0.03 7.01 20.55
C ARG A 427 0.16 5.67 19.86
N ALA A 428 1.36 5.12 19.93
CA ALA A 428 1.67 3.81 19.38
C ALA A 428 0.92 2.70 20.13
N CYS A 429 0.05 1.98 19.43
CA CYS A 429 -0.56 0.73 19.89
C CYS A 429 -0.60 -0.27 18.73
N ARG A 430 -0.80 -1.56 19.03
CA ARG A 430 -0.81 -2.64 18.01
C ARG A 430 -1.82 -2.42 16.87
N GLU A 431 -2.94 -1.75 17.14
CA GLU A 431 -3.97 -1.41 16.15
C GLU A 431 -3.55 -0.26 15.20
N GLU A 432 -2.45 0.44 15.50
CA GLU A 432 -1.84 1.44 14.62
C GLU A 432 -0.69 0.87 13.76
N ASP A 433 -0.37 -0.43 13.87
CA ASP A 433 0.65 -1.03 13.01
C ASP A 433 0.21 -1.04 11.54
N ARG A 434 1.09 -0.57 10.66
CA ARG A 434 0.80 -0.30 9.24
C ARG A 434 -0.32 0.74 8.99
N ALA A 435 -0.83 1.42 10.02
CA ALA A 435 -1.83 2.48 9.84
C ALA A 435 -1.27 3.61 8.97
N VAL A 436 -2.07 4.05 8.00
CA VAL A 436 -1.72 5.10 7.05
C VAL A 436 -2.33 6.42 7.50
N TYR A 437 -1.46 7.35 7.86
CA TYR A 437 -1.78 8.74 8.12
C TYR A 437 -1.53 9.56 6.87
N GLU A 438 -2.59 10.04 6.25
CA GLU A 438 -2.54 10.90 5.05
C GLU A 438 -2.68 12.36 5.50
N CYS A 439 -1.67 13.20 5.23
CA CYS A 439 -1.87 14.64 5.26
C CYS A 439 -2.40 15.08 3.88
N ARG A 440 -3.59 15.69 3.88
CA ARG A 440 -4.28 16.15 2.68
C ARG A 440 -4.39 17.67 2.68
N VAL A 441 -3.99 18.29 1.57
CA VAL A 441 -4.02 19.74 1.39
C VAL A 441 -5.00 20.12 0.29
N THR A 442 -5.97 20.96 0.62
CA THR A 442 -6.97 21.51 -0.32
C THR A 442 -6.82 23.02 -0.44
N SER A 443 -7.06 23.55 -1.64
CA SER A 443 -7.12 24.98 -1.93
C SER A 443 -8.00 25.17 -3.18
N PRO A 444 -8.74 26.28 -3.31
CA PRO A 444 -9.52 26.61 -4.51
C PRO A 444 -8.75 26.54 -5.84
N LEU A 445 -7.40 26.60 -5.81
CA LEU A 445 -6.54 26.53 -7.00
C LEU A 445 -6.01 25.11 -7.31
N LEU A 446 -6.46 24.09 -6.58
CA LEU A 446 -6.06 22.70 -6.77
C LEU A 446 -7.23 21.90 -7.37
N ILE A 447 -7.07 21.41 -8.62
CA ILE A 447 -8.02 20.47 -9.25
C ILE A 447 -8.22 19.21 -8.38
N SER A 448 -7.14 18.73 -7.78
CA SER A 448 -7.11 17.58 -6.88
C SER A 448 -6.31 17.92 -5.63
N PRO A 449 -6.69 17.44 -4.44
CA PRO A 449 -5.91 17.67 -3.23
C PRO A 449 -4.49 17.12 -3.39
N LEU A 450 -3.53 17.81 -2.78
CA LEU A 450 -2.15 17.32 -2.70
C LEU A 450 -2.02 16.50 -1.41
N THR A 451 -1.48 15.28 -1.52
CA THR A 451 -1.48 14.29 -0.45
C THR A 451 -0.07 13.77 -0.19
N THR A 452 0.18 13.39 1.06
CA THR A 452 1.41 12.71 1.49
C THR A 452 1.08 11.74 2.61
N ASN A 453 1.67 10.55 2.57
CA ASN A 453 1.31 9.45 3.47
C ASN A 453 2.48 9.07 4.37
N VAL A 454 2.19 8.86 5.65
CA VAL A 454 3.07 8.23 6.63
C VAL A 454 2.45 6.90 7.02
N THR A 455 3.15 5.80 6.73
CA THR A 455 2.81 4.47 7.25
C THR A 455 3.56 4.27 8.56
N LEU A 456 2.84 3.95 9.63
CA LEU A 456 3.45 3.63 10.92
C LEU A 456 3.97 2.19 10.93
N SER A 457 5.07 1.97 11.66
CA SER A 457 5.56 0.64 12.03
C SER A 457 5.65 0.61 13.55
N ILE A 458 4.80 -0.17 14.20
CA ILE A 458 4.74 -0.25 15.66
C ILE A 458 5.39 -1.56 16.07
N HIS A 459 6.39 -1.50 16.96
CA HIS A 459 7.01 -2.68 17.54
C HIS A 459 6.28 -3.09 18.82
N TYR A 460 5.68 -4.27 18.81
CA TYR A 460 4.93 -4.87 19.91
C TYR A 460 5.17 -6.38 19.99
N ALA A 461 5.21 -6.87 21.23
CA ALA A 461 5.42 -8.27 21.55
C ALA A 461 4.14 -9.12 21.38
N PRO A 462 4.27 -10.43 21.15
CA PRO A 462 3.12 -11.34 21.22
C PRO A 462 2.59 -11.36 22.65
N THR A 463 1.30 -11.11 22.80
CA THR A 463 0.59 -11.19 24.09
C THR A 463 0.51 -12.59 24.65
N ASP A 464 0.48 -13.61 23.78
CA ASP A 464 0.38 -15.00 24.16
C ASP A 464 1.04 -15.91 23.11
N VAL A 465 1.29 -17.15 23.50
CA VAL A 465 1.71 -18.26 22.63
C VAL A 465 0.85 -19.47 22.98
N MET A 466 0.42 -20.24 21.99
CA MET A 466 -0.38 -21.45 22.21
C MET A 466 0.42 -22.68 21.80
N VAL A 467 0.57 -23.66 22.70
CA VAL A 467 1.15 -24.98 22.39
C VAL A 467 0.02 -25.99 22.23
N THR A 468 0.13 -26.85 21.22
CA THR A 468 -0.84 -27.91 20.90
C THR A 468 -0.13 -29.21 20.52
N GLY A 469 -0.72 -30.34 20.91
CA GLY A 469 -0.26 -31.69 20.57
C GLY A 469 -0.82 -32.74 21.55
N PRO A 470 -0.24 -33.96 21.59
CA PRO A 470 -0.76 -35.06 22.38
C PRO A 470 -0.62 -34.83 23.89
N SER A 471 -1.59 -35.34 24.66
CA SER A 471 -1.56 -35.37 26.13
C SER A 471 -0.93 -36.64 26.72
N VAL A 472 -0.78 -37.69 25.90
CA VAL A 472 -0.22 -38.99 26.26
C VAL A 472 0.70 -39.44 25.12
N VAL A 473 1.92 -39.89 25.43
CA VAL A 473 2.89 -40.34 24.42
C VAL A 473 3.62 -41.59 24.91
N VAL A 474 3.82 -42.57 24.04
CA VAL A 474 4.60 -43.77 24.37
C VAL A 474 6.10 -43.47 24.25
N ALA A 475 6.90 -43.92 25.22
CA ALA A 475 8.34 -43.78 25.19
C ALA A 475 8.94 -44.51 23.96
N GLY A 476 9.79 -43.82 23.20
CA GLY A 476 10.31 -44.28 21.92
C GLY A 476 9.46 -43.93 20.69
N ASP A 477 8.27 -43.35 20.86
CA ASP A 477 7.48 -42.80 19.74
C ASP A 477 7.86 -41.32 19.47
N LEU A 478 7.48 -40.81 18.29
CA LEU A 478 7.77 -39.45 17.85
C LEU A 478 6.76 -38.43 18.41
N LEU A 479 7.20 -37.60 19.36
CA LEU A 479 6.42 -36.47 19.87
C LEU A 479 6.34 -35.37 18.81
N THR A 480 5.13 -35.04 18.36
CA THR A 480 4.87 -33.90 17.47
C THR A 480 4.10 -32.81 18.22
N LEU A 481 4.70 -31.62 18.33
CA LEU A 481 4.10 -30.44 18.98
C LEU A 481 4.08 -29.26 18.02
N THR A 482 3.07 -28.40 18.15
CA THR A 482 2.98 -27.13 17.41
C THR A 482 2.80 -25.97 18.39
N CYS A 483 3.59 -24.91 18.24
CA CYS A 483 3.50 -23.66 18.99
C CYS A 483 3.22 -22.51 18.04
N THR A 484 2.21 -21.69 18.34
CA THR A 484 1.78 -20.56 17.51
C THR A 484 1.77 -19.28 18.36
N SER A 485 2.39 -18.20 17.90
CA SER A 485 2.31 -16.91 18.58
C SER A 485 1.01 -16.15 18.23
N THR A 486 0.56 -15.27 19.13
CA THR A 486 -0.29 -14.15 18.69
C THR A 486 0.47 -13.20 17.76
N PRO A 487 -0.21 -12.32 17.00
CA PRO A 487 0.46 -11.38 16.11
C PRO A 487 1.41 -10.44 16.86
N ALA A 488 2.58 -10.20 16.27
CA ALA A 488 3.64 -9.36 16.82
C ALA A 488 4.44 -8.68 15.70
N ASN A 489 5.13 -7.57 15.99
CA ASN A 489 5.98 -6.89 15.01
C ASN A 489 7.29 -6.43 15.67
N PRO A 490 8.48 -6.77 15.14
CA PRO A 490 8.75 -7.78 14.09
C PRO A 490 8.40 -9.22 14.53
N PRO A 491 8.52 -10.25 13.67
CA PRO A 491 8.23 -11.63 14.05
C PRO A 491 9.05 -12.12 15.25
N PRO A 492 8.45 -12.77 16.27
CA PRO A 492 9.18 -13.34 17.40
C PRO A 492 9.91 -14.64 17.02
N SER A 493 11.01 -14.93 17.71
CA SER A 493 11.70 -16.23 17.62
C SER A 493 11.10 -17.20 18.63
N LEU A 494 10.47 -18.28 18.17
CA LEU A 494 9.97 -19.33 19.06
C LEU A 494 11.11 -20.28 19.47
N ILE A 495 11.15 -20.67 20.74
CA ILE A 495 12.18 -21.51 21.33
C ILE A 495 11.51 -22.64 22.12
N TRP A 496 11.90 -23.88 21.85
CA TRP A 496 11.40 -25.05 22.56
C TRP A 496 12.37 -25.50 23.66
N THR A 497 11.80 -25.85 24.81
CA THR A 497 12.48 -26.50 25.93
C THR A 497 11.65 -27.66 26.44
N LEU A 498 12.25 -28.84 26.60
CA LEU A 498 11.67 -30.06 27.18
C LEU A 498 12.39 -30.33 28.51
N GLN A 499 11.65 -30.37 29.62
CA GLN A 499 12.23 -30.48 30.97
C GLN A 499 13.39 -29.48 31.19
N ASP A 500 13.15 -28.21 30.83
CA ASP A 500 14.11 -27.08 30.85
C ASP A 500 15.36 -27.22 29.97
N VAL A 501 15.57 -28.35 29.28
CA VAL A 501 16.61 -28.53 28.26
C VAL A 501 16.12 -28.00 26.92
N ARG A 502 16.93 -27.15 26.25
CA ARG A 502 16.59 -26.62 24.93
C ARG A 502 16.63 -27.72 23.87
N VAL A 503 15.56 -27.83 23.08
CA VAL A 503 15.45 -28.81 21.97
C VAL A 503 15.37 -28.07 20.64
N SER A 504 16.07 -28.57 19.62
CA SER A 504 16.10 -27.99 18.27
C SER A 504 16.02 -29.03 17.14
N ASP A 505 15.82 -30.31 17.45
CA ASP A 505 15.73 -31.40 16.47
C ASP A 505 14.43 -31.31 15.65
N ASP A 506 14.51 -31.44 14.32
CA ASP A 506 13.42 -31.21 13.33
C ASP A 506 12.44 -30.08 13.72
N VAL A 507 12.99 -28.94 14.15
CA VAL A 507 12.20 -27.73 14.36
C VAL A 507 11.99 -27.00 13.04
N ARG A 508 10.72 -26.85 12.64
CA ARG A 508 10.32 -26.05 11.49
C ARG A 508 9.60 -24.80 11.96
N GLN A 509 9.92 -23.64 11.39
CA GLN A 509 9.27 -22.37 11.69
C GLN A 509 8.74 -21.73 10.42
N VAL A 510 7.50 -21.28 10.48
CA VAL A 510 6.81 -20.58 9.39
C VAL A 510 6.33 -19.24 9.94
N VAL A 511 6.62 -18.17 9.20
CA VAL A 511 6.13 -16.83 9.50
C VAL A 511 5.00 -16.51 8.53
N SER A 512 3.84 -16.15 9.06
CA SER A 512 2.69 -15.67 8.29
C SER A 512 2.35 -14.23 8.71
N GLN A 513 1.69 -13.50 7.81
CA GLN A 513 1.14 -12.18 8.11
C GLN A 513 -0.30 -12.35 8.59
N ASP A 514 -0.67 -11.69 9.68
CA ASP A 514 -2.05 -11.68 10.16
C ASP A 514 -2.92 -10.68 9.36
N VAL A 515 -4.24 -10.92 9.36
CA VAL A 515 -5.23 -10.09 8.65
C VAL A 515 -5.36 -8.67 9.20
N VAL A 516 -5.09 -8.44 10.49
CA VAL A 516 -5.18 -7.12 11.13
C VAL A 516 -3.85 -6.37 11.09
N GLY A 517 -2.72 -7.06 11.29
CA GLY A 517 -1.40 -6.41 11.38
C GLY A 517 -0.34 -7.30 12.06
N GLY A 518 0.93 -6.91 11.98
CA GLY A 518 2.04 -7.72 12.47
C GLY A 518 2.21 -9.08 11.77
N TRP A 519 2.78 -10.03 12.50
CA TRP A 519 3.25 -11.33 12.05
C TRP A 519 2.97 -12.41 13.10
N VAL A 520 2.49 -13.57 12.63
CA VAL A 520 2.29 -14.79 13.42
C VAL A 520 3.42 -15.74 13.09
N VAL A 521 4.00 -16.38 14.11
CA VAL A 521 5.02 -17.40 13.93
C VAL A 521 4.49 -18.72 14.45
N THR A 522 4.53 -19.73 13.59
CA THR A 522 4.14 -21.10 13.91
C THR A 522 5.37 -22.00 13.84
N SER A 523 5.71 -22.64 14.95
CA SER A 523 6.78 -23.62 15.03
C SER A 523 6.21 -25.02 15.23
N ARG A 524 6.71 -26.00 14.47
CA ARG A 524 6.49 -27.42 14.73
C ARG A 524 7.78 -28.06 15.22
N LEU A 525 7.68 -28.88 16.25
CA LEU A 525 8.76 -29.69 16.82
C LEU A 525 8.41 -31.17 16.62
N SER A 526 9.32 -31.94 16.03
CA SER A 526 9.25 -33.40 15.97
C SER A 526 10.44 -33.99 16.75
N HIS A 527 10.21 -34.52 17.95
CA HIS A 527 11.28 -35.01 18.82
C HIS A 527 11.05 -36.47 19.24
N LEU A 528 12.10 -37.30 19.18
CA LEU A 528 12.04 -38.70 19.60
C LEU A 528 12.27 -38.78 21.11
N LEU A 529 11.25 -39.19 21.87
CA LEU A 529 11.38 -39.26 23.33
C LEU A 529 12.30 -40.41 23.76
N SER A 530 13.47 -40.06 24.30
CA SER A 530 14.39 -41.04 24.87
C SER A 530 13.74 -41.80 26.02
N GLY A 531 13.86 -43.14 26.01
CA GLY A 531 13.34 -44.01 27.07
C GLY A 531 14.02 -43.80 28.44
N SER A 532 15.11 -43.04 28.49
CA SER A 532 15.86 -42.70 29.72
C SER A 532 15.26 -41.56 30.56
N LEU A 533 14.18 -40.91 30.11
CA LEU A 533 13.51 -39.86 30.88
C LEU A 533 12.90 -40.49 32.16
N PRO A 534 13.29 -40.06 33.37
CA PRO A 534 12.85 -40.72 34.61
C PRO A 534 11.41 -40.36 35.01
N ALA A 535 10.91 -39.20 34.60
CA ALA A 535 9.59 -38.72 34.98
C ALA A 535 8.45 -39.46 34.25
N GLU A 536 7.30 -39.61 34.92
CA GLU A 536 6.05 -40.12 34.32
C GLU A 536 5.28 -39.02 33.58
N GLU A 537 5.55 -37.75 33.89
CA GLU A 537 5.04 -36.57 33.19
C GLU A 537 6.21 -35.74 32.66
N ALA A 538 6.04 -35.14 31.48
CA ALA A 538 7.00 -34.22 30.92
C ALA A 538 6.36 -32.87 30.59
N ILE A 539 7.15 -31.83 30.80
CA ILE A 539 6.78 -30.44 30.58
C ILE A 539 7.53 -29.96 29.35
N VAL A 540 6.80 -29.54 28.32
CA VAL A 540 7.35 -28.74 27.22
C VAL A 540 6.92 -27.30 27.40
N LYS A 541 7.88 -26.40 27.24
CA LYS A 541 7.67 -24.96 27.23
C LYS A 541 8.09 -24.40 25.88
N CYS A 542 7.20 -23.62 25.27
CA CYS A 542 7.50 -22.78 24.12
C CYS A 542 7.66 -21.33 24.59
N SER A 543 8.75 -20.68 24.20
CA SER A 543 9.07 -19.30 24.57
C SER A 543 9.21 -18.43 23.32
N ALA A 544 8.42 -17.36 23.22
CA ALA A 544 8.55 -16.34 22.19
C ALA A 544 9.51 -15.23 22.65
N LEU A 545 10.69 -15.20 22.05
CA LEU A 545 11.66 -14.11 22.21
C LEU A 545 11.38 -13.00 21.19
N HIS A 546 11.27 -11.75 21.64
CA HIS A 546 10.93 -10.61 20.81
C HIS A 546 11.80 -9.39 21.18
N LEU A 547 12.00 -8.46 20.24
CA LEU A 547 12.85 -7.28 20.48
C LEU A 547 12.20 -6.26 21.44
N ALA A 548 10.88 -6.32 21.62
CA ALA A 548 10.15 -5.49 22.58
C ALA A 548 9.83 -6.22 23.91
N THR A 549 10.02 -7.55 24.01
CA THR A 549 9.93 -8.22 25.32
C THR A 549 11.17 -7.92 26.15
N THR A 550 10.99 -7.18 27.24
CA THR A 550 12.02 -7.02 28.28
C THR A 550 11.35 -7.09 29.66
N PRO A 551 11.86 -7.91 30.61
CA PRO A 551 12.97 -8.87 30.50
C PRO A 551 12.52 -10.31 30.15
N THR A 552 11.24 -10.66 30.27
CA THR A 552 10.75 -12.03 30.12
C THR A 552 10.14 -12.30 28.74
N PRO A 553 10.48 -13.42 28.07
CA PRO A 553 9.76 -13.85 26.87
C PRO A 553 8.32 -14.25 27.22
N THR A 554 7.40 -14.15 26.26
CA THR A 554 6.04 -14.69 26.40
C THR A 554 6.13 -16.21 26.28
N THR A 555 5.62 -16.98 27.24
CA THR A 555 5.81 -18.44 27.26
C THR A 555 4.54 -19.21 27.57
N ALA A 556 4.34 -20.33 26.88
CA ALA A 556 3.29 -21.30 27.18
C ALA A 556 3.88 -22.67 27.45
N VAL A 557 3.13 -23.44 28.24
CA VAL A 557 3.53 -24.74 28.77
C VAL A 557 2.49 -25.77 28.37
N HIS A 558 2.96 -26.91 27.89
CA HIS A 558 2.15 -28.10 27.58
C HIS A 558 2.71 -29.29 28.34
N THR A 559 1.85 -29.98 29.08
CA THR A 559 2.17 -31.13 29.91
C THR A 559 1.59 -32.40 29.30
N PHE A 560 2.37 -33.47 29.25
CA PHE A 560 1.91 -34.77 28.76
C PHE A 560 2.49 -35.92 29.59
N SER A 561 1.74 -37.01 29.69
CA SER A 561 2.19 -38.23 30.37
C SER A 561 3.01 -39.12 29.42
N ILE A 562 4.08 -39.72 29.95
CA ILE A 562 4.95 -40.65 29.26
C ILE A 562 4.56 -42.08 29.65
N VAL A 563 4.02 -42.80 28.67
CA VAL A 563 3.63 -44.20 28.80
C VAL A 563 4.80 -45.10 28.42
N ARG A 564 5.12 -46.09 29.26
CA ARG A 564 6.12 -47.12 28.93
C ARG A 564 5.41 -48.45 28.74
N ARG A 565 5.77 -49.19 27.69
CA ARG A 565 5.28 -50.57 27.48
C ARG A 565 5.87 -51.48 28.58
N PRO A 566 5.11 -52.46 29.11
CA PRO A 566 5.65 -53.47 30.02
C PRO A 566 6.62 -54.40 29.28
N GLY A 567 7.59 -54.96 30.01
CA GLY A 567 8.45 -56.03 29.51
C GLY A 567 7.74 -57.38 29.43
N SER A 568 8.40 -58.37 28.83
CA SER A 568 7.82 -59.70 28.63
C SER A 568 7.49 -60.40 29.96
N PRO A 569 6.33 -61.07 30.08
CA PRO A 569 6.00 -61.85 31.27
C PRO A 569 7.01 -62.96 31.51
N VAL A 570 7.49 -63.04 32.74
CA VAL A 570 8.31 -64.15 33.25
C VAL A 570 7.45 -64.97 34.21
N LEU A 571 7.05 -66.17 33.78
CA LEU A 571 6.30 -67.14 34.58
C LEU A 571 7.26 -68.21 35.10
N VAL A 572 7.39 -68.29 36.43
CA VAL A 572 8.24 -69.24 37.16
C VAL A 572 7.35 -70.18 37.95
N VAL A 573 7.73 -71.46 38.00
CA VAL A 573 7.10 -72.48 38.84
C VAL A 573 8.10 -72.95 39.87
N GLU A 574 7.73 -72.88 41.13
CA GLU A 574 8.47 -73.43 42.27
C GLU A 574 7.68 -74.62 42.84
N ASP A 575 8.37 -75.64 43.34
CA ASP A 575 7.77 -76.75 44.09
C ASP A 575 7.46 -76.37 45.57
N SER A 576 7.23 -77.37 46.43
CA SER A 576 7.01 -77.16 47.86
C SER A 576 8.24 -76.65 48.62
N ASP A 577 9.45 -77.01 48.15
CA ASP A 577 10.74 -76.69 48.77
C ASP A 577 11.34 -75.38 48.21
N GLY A 578 10.72 -74.82 47.17
CA GLY A 578 11.13 -73.57 46.53
C GLY A 578 12.10 -73.77 45.37
N VAL A 579 12.25 -74.99 44.86
CA VAL A 579 13.08 -75.31 43.71
C VAL A 579 12.33 -74.93 42.43
N VAL A 580 13.00 -74.19 41.54
CA VAL A 580 12.43 -73.80 40.25
C VAL A 580 12.41 -75.00 39.30
N LEU A 581 11.24 -75.30 38.73
CA LEU A 581 11.04 -76.39 37.79
C LEU A 581 11.32 -75.94 36.35
N GLU A 582 12.33 -76.53 35.71
CA GLU A 582 12.61 -76.33 34.28
C GLU A 582 11.70 -77.20 33.40
N GLU A 583 11.47 -78.46 33.80
CA GLU A 583 10.52 -79.37 33.16
C GLU A 583 9.21 -79.45 33.97
N MET A 584 8.07 -79.32 33.30
CA MET A 584 6.74 -79.28 33.93
C MET A 584 6.15 -80.69 34.18
N VAL A 585 7.00 -81.66 34.52
CA VAL A 585 6.61 -83.05 34.84
C VAL A 585 6.46 -83.19 36.36
N VAL A 586 5.23 -83.37 36.82
CA VAL A 586 4.86 -83.24 38.24
C VAL A 586 3.87 -84.32 38.66
N ALA A 587 3.89 -84.74 39.92
CA ALA A 587 2.98 -85.77 40.42
C ALA A 587 1.63 -85.18 40.88
N ALA A 588 0.56 -85.94 40.72
CA ALA A 588 -0.71 -85.63 41.35
C ALA A 588 -0.56 -85.72 42.89
N GLY A 589 -0.88 -84.63 43.57
CA GLY A 589 -0.61 -84.40 45.00
C GLY A 589 0.42 -83.29 45.26
N ASP A 590 1.27 -82.95 44.29
CA ASP A 590 2.30 -81.92 44.45
C ASP A 590 1.68 -80.53 44.64
N THR A 591 2.27 -79.71 45.52
CA THR A 591 1.85 -78.32 45.71
C THR A 591 2.81 -77.37 45.01
N LEU A 592 2.40 -76.88 43.83
CA LEU A 592 3.19 -75.96 43.03
C LEU A 592 2.85 -74.51 43.35
N ARG A 593 3.86 -73.65 43.29
CA ARG A 593 3.74 -72.19 43.36
C ARG A 593 4.04 -71.58 42.00
N PHE A 594 3.03 -70.93 41.42
CA PHE A 594 3.16 -70.16 40.20
C PHE A 594 3.45 -68.71 40.57
N SER A 595 4.57 -68.17 40.10
CA SER A 595 4.99 -66.79 40.32
C SER A 595 5.19 -66.13 38.95
N CYS A 596 4.41 -65.10 38.63
CA CYS A 596 4.60 -64.31 37.42
C CYS A 596 4.97 -62.86 37.72
N GLY A 597 5.78 -62.25 36.88
CA GLY A 597 5.99 -60.80 36.87
C GLY A 597 6.30 -60.25 35.49
N SER A 598 6.21 -58.93 35.36
CA SER A 598 6.70 -58.15 34.22
C SER A 598 7.50 -56.97 34.76
N ASP A 599 8.61 -56.65 34.11
CA ASP A 599 9.47 -55.52 34.44
C ASP A 599 9.03 -54.25 33.71
N GLY A 600 9.17 -53.11 34.38
CA GLY A 600 8.77 -51.82 33.85
C GLY A 600 7.26 -51.69 33.59
N GLY A 601 6.91 -50.92 32.56
CA GLY A 601 5.57 -50.40 32.37
C GLY A 601 5.33 -49.10 33.16
N SER A 602 4.66 -48.13 32.54
CA SER A 602 4.28 -46.85 33.14
C SER A 602 2.96 -46.40 32.51
N PRO A 603 1.84 -46.31 33.25
CA PRO A 603 1.66 -46.71 34.65
C PRO A 603 1.89 -48.23 34.85
N LEU A 604 1.97 -48.66 36.11
CA LEU A 604 2.26 -50.05 36.48
C LEU A 604 1.34 -51.07 35.76
N PRO A 605 1.89 -52.17 35.21
CA PRO A 605 1.10 -53.18 34.53
C PRO A 605 0.26 -53.99 35.51
N ILE A 606 -0.90 -54.45 35.01
CA ILE A 606 -1.76 -55.43 35.67
C ILE A 606 -1.28 -56.81 35.22
N VAL A 607 -1.04 -57.70 36.19
CA VAL A 607 -0.59 -59.07 35.94
C VAL A 607 -1.61 -60.05 36.53
N THR A 608 -2.04 -61.03 35.74
CA THR A 608 -3.00 -62.06 36.17
C THR A 608 -2.50 -63.46 35.80
N LEU A 609 -3.02 -64.47 36.49
CA LEU A 609 -2.79 -65.88 36.17
C LEU A 609 -4.15 -66.55 35.87
N ASP A 610 -4.22 -67.31 34.79
CA ASP A 610 -5.36 -68.17 34.44
C ASP A 610 -4.90 -69.63 34.25
N LYS A 611 -5.82 -70.57 34.50
CA LYS A 611 -5.66 -72.00 34.23
C LYS A 611 -6.75 -72.40 33.24
N ASN A 612 -6.37 -72.82 32.04
CA ASN A 612 -7.29 -73.14 30.95
C ASN A 612 -8.30 -72.01 30.62
N GLY A 613 -7.94 -70.74 30.86
CA GLY A 613 -8.83 -69.58 30.70
C GLY A 613 -9.60 -69.16 31.95
N GLU A 614 -9.60 -69.96 33.04
CA GLU A 614 -10.24 -69.61 34.30
C GLU A 614 -9.27 -68.86 35.23
N ALA A 615 -9.67 -67.69 35.73
CA ALA A 615 -8.81 -66.82 36.52
C ALA A 615 -8.46 -67.42 37.90
N LEU A 616 -7.16 -67.60 38.17
CA LEU A 616 -6.68 -68.08 39.45
C LEU A 616 -6.70 -66.95 40.50
N LYS A 617 -7.06 -67.29 41.75
CA LYS A 617 -6.92 -66.37 42.88
C LYS A 617 -5.45 -66.20 43.22
N THR A 618 -4.93 -64.98 43.00
CA THR A 618 -3.51 -64.63 43.21
C THR A 618 -3.32 -63.67 44.37
N ARG A 619 -2.06 -63.54 44.81
CA ARG A 619 -1.58 -62.49 45.71
C ARG A 619 -0.63 -61.58 44.94
N VAL A 620 -0.89 -60.27 44.97
CA VAL A 620 -0.06 -59.26 44.31
C VAL A 620 1.11 -58.86 45.22
N MET A 621 2.29 -58.67 44.64
CA MET A 621 3.47 -58.10 45.26
C MET A 621 4.03 -57.01 44.32
N THR A 622 3.89 -55.75 44.72
CA THR A 622 4.51 -54.63 44.02
C THR A 622 5.93 -54.44 44.52
N GLY A 623 6.93 -54.62 43.66
CA GLY A 623 8.33 -54.38 44.00
C GLY A 623 8.67 -52.88 44.06
N SER A 624 9.69 -52.53 44.85
CA SER A 624 10.24 -51.17 44.96
C SER A 624 10.67 -50.54 43.64
N ASN A 625 10.89 -51.38 42.61
CA ASN A 625 11.44 -50.99 41.31
C ASN A 625 10.34 -50.85 40.23
N GLY A 626 9.07 -50.73 40.62
CA GLY A 626 7.93 -50.66 39.69
C GLY A 626 7.58 -51.99 39.01
N VAL A 627 8.04 -53.12 39.56
CA VAL A 627 7.77 -54.47 39.04
C VAL A 627 6.50 -55.02 39.69
N THR A 628 5.44 -55.23 38.92
CA THR A 628 4.25 -55.95 39.40
C THR A 628 4.52 -57.45 39.32
N LYS A 629 4.47 -58.15 40.46
CA LYS A 629 4.47 -59.62 40.52
C LYS A 629 3.17 -60.13 41.12
N VAL A 630 2.73 -61.31 40.67
CA VAL A 630 1.63 -62.07 41.27
C VAL A 630 2.05 -63.50 41.50
N TRP A 631 1.52 -64.13 42.55
CA TRP A 631 1.72 -65.56 42.75
C TRP A 631 0.49 -66.25 43.31
N THR A 632 0.42 -67.56 43.10
CA THR A 632 -0.56 -68.44 43.75
C THR A 632 0.06 -69.81 44.03
N LYS A 633 -0.58 -70.61 44.89
CA LYS A 633 -0.23 -72.00 45.13
C LYS A 633 -1.43 -72.87 44.78
N MET A 634 -1.21 -73.98 44.09
CA MET A 634 -2.24 -74.97 43.80
C MET A 634 -1.72 -76.38 44.07
N VAL A 635 -2.61 -77.27 44.48
CA VAL A 635 -2.34 -78.71 44.51
C VAL A 635 -2.65 -79.27 43.13
N VAL A 636 -1.70 -79.99 42.53
CA VAL A 636 -1.85 -80.65 41.24
C VAL A 636 -2.72 -81.87 41.40
N VAL A 637 -3.73 -82.02 40.54
CA VAL A 637 -4.60 -83.21 40.49
C VAL A 637 -4.47 -83.90 39.13
N SER A 638 -4.86 -85.17 39.04
CA SER A 638 -4.76 -85.96 37.79
C SER A 638 -5.46 -85.27 36.60
N SER A 639 -6.57 -84.57 36.84
CA SER A 639 -7.29 -83.78 35.82
C SER A 639 -6.54 -82.59 35.25
N ASP A 640 -5.42 -82.18 35.86
CA ASP A 640 -4.61 -81.05 35.41
C ASP A 640 -3.58 -81.44 34.34
N ASN A 641 -3.55 -82.71 33.94
CA ASN A 641 -2.69 -83.17 32.87
C ASN A 641 -3.04 -82.47 31.54
N GLY A 642 -2.05 -81.80 30.94
CA GLY A 642 -2.25 -80.96 29.75
C GLY A 642 -2.86 -79.59 30.04
N ALA A 643 -3.14 -79.23 31.30
CA ALA A 643 -3.65 -77.92 31.64
C ALA A 643 -2.61 -76.83 31.35
N GLN A 644 -3.07 -75.74 30.75
CA GLN A 644 -2.27 -74.56 30.47
C GLN A 644 -2.41 -73.56 31.60
N VAL A 645 -1.32 -73.26 32.30
CA VAL A 645 -1.25 -72.11 33.21
C VAL A 645 -0.65 -70.94 32.42
N ARG A 646 -1.41 -69.85 32.31
CA ARG A 646 -1.04 -68.67 31.55
C ARG A 646 -0.95 -67.47 32.47
N CYS A 647 0.13 -66.70 32.31
CA CYS A 647 0.24 -65.37 32.84
C CYS A 647 -0.10 -64.36 31.76
N ASN A 648 -0.97 -63.39 32.08
CA ASN A 648 -1.32 -62.28 31.20
C ASN A 648 -0.87 -60.97 31.82
N VAL A 649 -0.25 -60.10 31.02
CA VAL A 649 0.21 -58.77 31.41
C VAL A 649 -0.46 -57.74 30.52
N THR A 650 -1.21 -56.82 31.12
CA THR A 650 -1.86 -55.69 30.43
C THR A 650 -1.36 -54.37 30.98
N SER A 651 -1.20 -53.36 30.10
CA SER A 651 -0.93 -51.99 30.52
C SER A 651 -2.23 -51.19 30.53
N PRO A 652 -2.58 -50.50 31.64
CA PRO A 652 -3.73 -49.61 31.70
C PRO A 652 -3.72 -48.51 30.64
N ALA A 653 -2.53 -48.11 30.16
CA ALA A 653 -2.37 -47.03 29.18
C ALA A 653 -2.31 -47.52 27.72
N THR A 654 -2.27 -48.83 27.46
CA THR A 654 -2.41 -49.38 26.10
C THR A 654 -3.48 -50.47 26.03
N PRO A 655 -4.74 -50.19 26.41
CA PRO A 655 -5.81 -51.19 26.52
C PRO A 655 -6.25 -51.78 25.17
N ILE A 656 -5.83 -51.18 24.05
CA ILE A 656 -6.11 -51.62 22.68
C ILE A 656 -5.14 -52.74 22.24
N LEU A 657 -3.96 -52.85 22.88
CA LEU A 657 -2.99 -53.88 22.55
C LEU A 657 -3.36 -55.21 23.24
N PRO A 658 -3.13 -56.36 22.57
CA PRO A 658 -3.34 -57.66 23.21
C PRO A 658 -2.40 -57.82 24.43
N PRO A 659 -2.81 -58.59 25.46
CA PRO A 659 -1.94 -58.87 26.60
C PRO A 659 -0.65 -59.55 26.15
N LEU A 660 0.46 -59.20 26.79
CA LEU A 660 1.66 -60.02 26.71
C LEU A 660 1.41 -61.27 27.53
N THR A 661 1.69 -62.46 26.98
CA THR A 661 1.38 -63.73 27.66
C THR A 661 2.58 -64.66 27.75
N ALA A 662 2.70 -65.36 28.88
CA ALA A 662 3.59 -66.50 29.05
C ALA A 662 2.73 -67.70 29.45
N THR A 663 2.88 -68.83 28.77
CA THR A 663 2.09 -70.04 29.02
C THR A 663 3.00 -71.24 29.25
N ILE A 664 2.66 -72.05 30.23
CA ILE A 664 3.27 -73.36 30.51
C ILE A 664 2.18 -74.44 30.48
N THR A 665 2.56 -75.67 30.14
CA THR A 665 1.63 -76.81 30.07
C THR A 665 2.10 -77.87 31.06
N LEU A 666 1.21 -78.27 31.97
CA LEU A 666 1.51 -79.27 33.00
C LEU A 666 1.49 -80.68 32.41
N GLN A 667 2.47 -81.49 32.77
CA GLN A 667 2.50 -82.92 32.49
C GLN A 667 2.36 -83.69 33.80
N VAL A 668 1.13 -84.06 34.15
CA VAL A 668 0.86 -84.71 35.44
C VAL A 668 1.09 -86.21 35.34
N SER A 669 1.85 -86.77 36.27
CA SER A 669 1.97 -88.21 36.52
C SER A 669 1.06 -88.63 37.69
N PHE A 670 0.40 -89.76 37.56
CA PHE A 670 -0.55 -90.28 38.55
C PHE A 670 -0.66 -91.81 38.48
N PRO A 671 -0.74 -92.52 39.62
CA PRO A 671 -0.95 -93.96 39.65
C PRO A 671 -2.40 -94.32 39.28
N ALA A 672 -2.65 -95.59 38.96
CA ALA A 672 -4.02 -96.12 38.87
C ALA A 672 -4.62 -96.23 40.28
N GLU A 673 -5.79 -95.66 40.48
CA GLU A 673 -6.55 -95.68 41.74
C GLU A 673 -7.22 -97.04 42.03
N ASP A 674 -7.55 -97.83 41.01
CA ASP A 674 -8.32 -99.08 41.12
C ASP A 674 -7.84 -100.10 40.06
N VAL A 675 -7.94 -101.39 40.38
CA VAL A 675 -7.53 -102.50 39.51
C VAL A 675 -8.57 -103.62 39.60
N ARG A 676 -9.16 -103.99 38.45
CA ARG A 676 -10.22 -104.99 38.38
C ARG A 676 -9.76 -106.23 37.63
N ALA A 677 -9.91 -107.39 38.24
CA ALA A 677 -9.61 -108.68 37.61
C ALA A 677 -10.88 -109.53 37.46
N TRP A 678 -11.01 -110.23 36.34
CA TRP A 678 -12.13 -111.14 36.06
C TRP A 678 -11.73 -112.29 35.14
N ALA A 679 -12.52 -113.35 35.11
CA ALA A 679 -12.32 -114.51 34.25
C ALA A 679 -13.38 -114.55 33.13
N VAL A 680 -12.98 -114.97 31.92
CA VAL A 680 -13.90 -115.21 30.79
C VAL A 680 -13.67 -116.63 30.24
N PRO A 681 -14.64 -117.55 30.34
CA PRO A 681 -15.90 -117.42 31.09
C PRO A 681 -15.67 -117.35 32.61
N GLU A 682 -16.56 -116.67 33.32
CA GLU A 682 -16.48 -116.46 34.78
C GLU A 682 -16.59 -117.77 35.59
N ARG A 683 -17.28 -118.77 35.01
CA ARG A 683 -17.34 -120.14 35.54
C ARG A 683 -16.78 -121.11 34.50
N VAL A 684 -15.83 -121.91 34.93
CA VAL A 684 -15.07 -122.84 34.09
C VAL A 684 -15.36 -124.27 34.54
N LYS A 685 -15.59 -125.19 33.60
CA LYS A 685 -15.64 -126.64 33.87
C LYS A 685 -14.24 -127.25 33.82
N GLU A 686 -14.08 -128.44 34.39
CA GLU A 686 -12.84 -129.20 34.29
C GLU A 686 -12.45 -129.42 32.81
N GLY A 687 -11.18 -129.18 32.47
CA GLY A 687 -10.66 -129.23 31.10
C GLY A 687 -10.99 -128.02 30.20
N GLN A 688 -11.80 -127.06 30.65
CA GLN A 688 -12.12 -125.85 29.90
C GLN A 688 -11.12 -124.72 30.22
N SER A 689 -10.66 -124.00 29.19
CA SER A 689 -9.79 -122.83 29.35
C SER A 689 -10.57 -121.57 29.76
N ALA A 690 -10.01 -120.76 30.66
CA ALA A 690 -10.49 -119.42 30.98
C ALA A 690 -9.41 -118.36 30.70
N THR A 691 -9.83 -117.20 30.20
CA THR A 691 -8.96 -116.03 30.05
C THR A 691 -9.06 -115.18 31.31
N LEU A 692 -7.96 -115.06 32.06
CA LEU A 692 -7.85 -114.12 33.17
C LEU A 692 -7.49 -112.73 32.60
N LEU A 693 -8.36 -111.76 32.85
CA LEU A 693 -8.21 -110.37 32.43
C LEU A 693 -8.03 -109.52 33.68
N CYS A 694 -7.13 -108.54 33.61
CA CYS A 694 -6.86 -107.59 34.68
C CYS A 694 -6.76 -106.21 34.04
N GLN A 695 -7.56 -105.24 34.47
CA GLN A 695 -7.58 -103.90 33.91
C GLN A 695 -7.43 -102.86 35.02
N THR A 696 -6.46 -101.97 34.84
CA THR A 696 -6.22 -100.80 35.70
C THR A 696 -7.15 -99.63 35.36
N SER A 697 -7.42 -98.74 36.31
CA SER A 697 -7.97 -97.41 36.02
C SER A 697 -6.93 -96.52 35.33
N SER A 698 -7.21 -95.23 35.13
CA SER A 698 -6.30 -94.34 34.38
C SER A 698 -4.99 -94.12 35.14
N SER A 699 -3.85 -94.28 34.47
CA SER A 699 -2.52 -94.04 35.02
C SER A 699 -1.59 -93.34 34.03
N ARG A 700 -0.65 -92.54 34.53
CA ARG A 700 0.40 -91.89 33.72
C ARG A 700 1.72 -91.86 34.51
N PRO A 701 2.79 -92.58 34.11
CA PRO A 701 2.87 -93.51 32.98
C PRO A 701 1.91 -94.72 33.10
N PRO A 702 1.71 -95.51 32.03
CA PRO A 702 0.86 -96.69 32.08
C PRO A 702 1.31 -97.67 33.17
N SER A 703 0.36 -98.18 33.95
CA SER A 703 0.63 -99.17 35.01
C SER A 703 1.16 -100.49 34.44
N GLU A 704 2.15 -101.08 35.11
CA GLU A 704 2.66 -102.43 34.81
C GLU A 704 1.77 -103.50 35.48
N LEU A 705 1.44 -104.56 34.74
CA LEU A 705 0.60 -105.66 35.23
C LEU A 705 1.43 -106.93 35.49
N THR A 706 1.65 -107.25 36.77
CA THR A 706 2.29 -108.51 37.19
C THR A 706 1.25 -109.57 37.56
N ARG A 707 1.66 -110.85 37.53
CA ARG A 707 0.81 -112.00 37.92
C ARG A 707 1.47 -112.78 39.05
N HIS A 708 0.72 -113.00 40.13
CA HIS A 708 1.17 -113.81 41.26
C HIS A 708 0.15 -114.92 41.53
N SER A 709 0.62 -116.16 41.69
CA SER A 709 -0.20 -117.33 42.05
C SER A 709 0.22 -117.80 43.44
N THR A 710 -0.76 -118.14 44.28
CA THR A 710 -0.53 -118.77 45.59
C THR A 710 -0.46 -120.30 45.51
N SER A 711 -0.71 -120.90 44.33
CA SER A 711 -0.56 -122.34 44.09
C SER A 711 0.86 -122.68 43.60
N PRO A 712 1.47 -123.80 44.06
CA PRO A 712 2.77 -124.26 43.55
C PRO A 712 2.74 -124.72 42.09
N THR A 713 1.56 -125.00 41.53
CA THR A 713 1.37 -125.13 40.07
C THR A 713 1.34 -123.74 39.43
N ALA A 714 2.37 -123.44 38.64
CA ALA A 714 2.41 -122.23 37.81
C ALA A 714 1.22 -122.19 36.84
N LEU A 715 0.64 -120.99 36.64
CA LEU A 715 -0.39 -120.75 35.64
C LEU A 715 0.20 -120.95 34.23
N GLN A 716 0.05 -122.16 33.67
CA GLN A 716 0.45 -122.45 32.29
C GLN A 716 -0.49 -121.76 31.30
N GLY A 717 -0.03 -120.67 30.69
CA GLY A 717 -0.76 -119.94 29.66
C GLY A 717 0.10 -118.84 29.02
N ILE A 718 -0.17 -118.55 27.75
CA ILE A 718 0.48 -117.45 27.03
C ILE A 718 -0.06 -116.11 27.53
N ILE A 719 0.78 -115.07 27.58
CA ILE A 719 0.34 -113.69 27.79
C ILE A 719 -0.49 -113.28 26.57
N ALA A 720 -1.81 -113.15 26.73
CA ALA A 720 -2.60 -112.33 25.81
C ALA A 720 -2.02 -110.91 25.84
N THR A 721 -1.77 -110.34 24.66
CA THR A 721 -1.09 -109.06 24.46
C THR A 721 -1.54 -107.98 25.44
N VAL A 722 -0.59 -107.35 26.15
CA VAL A 722 -0.88 -106.17 26.98
C VAL A 722 -1.42 -105.07 26.07
N THR A 723 -2.57 -104.52 26.42
CA THR A 723 -3.26 -103.48 25.68
C THR A 723 -3.29 -102.18 26.47
N HIS A 724 -2.91 -101.09 25.81
CA HIS A 724 -2.98 -99.74 26.36
C HIS A 724 -4.20 -99.02 25.78
N ILE A 725 -5.18 -98.76 26.63
CA ILE A 725 -6.44 -98.11 26.28
C ILE A 725 -6.37 -96.65 26.77
N GLN A 726 -6.66 -95.68 25.91
CA GLN A 726 -6.76 -94.28 26.33
C GLN A 726 -7.84 -94.12 27.41
N ALA A 727 -7.48 -93.46 28.50
CA ALA A 727 -8.32 -93.32 29.68
C ALA A 727 -8.46 -91.85 30.11
N GLN A 728 -9.17 -91.62 31.21
CA GLN A 728 -9.46 -90.26 31.71
C GLN A 728 -8.18 -89.45 31.95
N TYR A 729 -8.27 -88.14 31.78
CA TYR A 729 -7.17 -87.18 32.01
C TYR A 729 -5.91 -87.44 31.16
N GLY A 730 -6.05 -88.06 29.99
CA GLY A 730 -4.92 -88.36 29.10
C GLY A 730 -3.95 -89.42 29.65
N GLY A 731 -4.38 -90.18 30.66
CA GLY A 731 -3.69 -91.38 31.12
C GLY A 731 -4.07 -92.61 30.30
N VAL A 732 -3.54 -93.76 30.73
CA VAL A 732 -3.71 -95.05 30.08
C VAL A 732 -4.25 -96.06 31.08
N SER A 733 -5.25 -96.82 30.65
CA SER A 733 -5.74 -98.04 31.30
C SER A 733 -5.01 -99.22 30.63
N THR A 734 -4.18 -99.91 31.39
CA THR A 734 -3.50 -101.14 30.95
C THR A 734 -4.41 -102.34 31.22
N ARG A 735 -4.59 -103.21 30.22
CA ARG A 735 -5.39 -104.45 30.25
C ARG A 735 -4.68 -105.64 29.59
#